data_AF-K9S5W2-F1
#
_entry.id   AF-K9S5W2-F1
#
_cell.length_a   1.000
_cell.length_b   1.000
_cell.length_c   1.000
_cell.angle_alpha   90.00
_cell.angle_beta   90.00
_cell.angle_gamma   90.00
#
_symmetry.space_group_name_H-M   'P 1'
#
loop_
_entity.id
_entity.type
_entity.pdbx_description
1 polymer ?
#
loop_
_entity_poly.entity_id
_entity_poly.type
_entity_poly.pdbx_seq_one_letter_code
_entity_poly.pdbx_strand_id
1 'polypeptide(L)'
;MIKECAPAAQLAAKLPFPLKRLADLAYNYWWSWTGDRISIFRNIDPTQWQACGHNPVALLTGACPVRLSELATDAVYLRRVQRLVDQFDQYMAEGETWSSRVVPHISAQHPVAYFCAEFGIHESLPIYSGGLGILAGDHLKSASDLGIPLVGVGLLYRQGYFRQRLNRQGWQEDYYVNSQFENMPLELIRNGAGEPVLVELEIRNRRVKVQVWLARIGRVSLYLLDTDREDNDQVDRWLTGHLYGGNSETRIAQEVLLGIGGVRALEAVGITPSICHLNEGHAAFATLEMTRLEIQKSGQSFYDAEKLVRDRSVFTTHTPVPAGHDAFTPDLMDSYFAHYWPELKLSREQFLALGARRLGDPWETFSMTVLALRMCRTANGVSALHGEVSRKMWATLYPGPVDKVPIGHITNGVHARTWTAPLMSDLYAQYLGEDWSNRIADPAVWSKVDAIPDEELWWRHQALKERLIAHVRDRMKVARRSRGESQESIDAVDHLLNPNCLTIGFARRFSQYKRGNLLLRDAQRALKIFGNPDRPVQIIFSGKAHPADEEGKRIIQKLMEWCHDPAIRDRVAFIEDYDIFTGQKLVQGVDVWLNNPRRPLEASGTSGQKVCFNGGINCSVLDGWWCEGYQAGPDGKGLNGWAIGEDAHTSDQELQDRIDSESLYHLLEEEIAPTYYDCDANGLPRRWIQFMKASIRTNSPLFNTDRMVADYVAKVYAPGTPVETAQIRASTLA
;
A
#
# COMPACT_ATOMS: atom_id res chain seq x y z
N MET A 1 -11.59 30.32 11.75
CA MET A 1 -11.46 30.20 10.28
C MET A 1 -9.99 29.95 9.97
N ILE A 2 -9.65 28.71 9.62
CA ILE A 2 -8.33 28.30 9.13
C ILE A 2 -8.21 28.89 7.71
N LYS A 3 -7.13 29.64 7.43
CA LYS A 3 -6.87 30.12 6.07
C LYS A 3 -6.06 29.06 5.35
N GLU A 4 -6.66 28.43 4.34
CA GLU A 4 -5.92 27.68 3.32
C GLU A 4 -5.09 28.70 2.50
N CYS A 5 -3.91 29.07 3.00
CA CYS A 5 -2.97 29.88 2.23
C CYS A 5 -2.30 28.96 1.21
N ALA A 6 -2.98 28.67 0.11
CA ALA A 6 -2.64 27.57 -0.79
C ALA A 6 -1.22 27.69 -1.37
N PRO A 7 -0.26 26.80 -1.02
CA PRO A 7 1.02 26.68 -1.71
C PRO A 7 0.86 26.53 -3.22
N ALA A 8 -0.25 25.91 -3.66
CA ALA A 8 -0.68 25.88 -5.06
C ALA A 8 -0.80 27.28 -5.68
N ALA A 9 -1.37 28.26 -4.97
CA ALA A 9 -1.48 29.64 -5.48
C ALA A 9 -0.11 30.32 -5.63
N GLN A 10 0.83 30.04 -4.72
CA GLN A 10 2.20 30.54 -4.82
C GLN A 10 2.95 29.93 -6.01
N LEU A 11 2.75 28.63 -6.26
CA LEU A 11 3.29 27.96 -7.43
C LEU A 11 2.65 28.50 -8.72
N ALA A 12 1.32 28.65 -8.75
CA ALA A 12 0.57 29.20 -9.87
C ALA A 12 1.01 30.61 -10.25
N ALA A 13 1.40 31.44 -9.29
CA ALA A 13 1.93 32.79 -9.56
C ALA A 13 3.23 32.78 -10.38
N LYS A 14 3.99 31.68 -10.36
CA LYS A 14 5.24 31.49 -11.11
C LYS A 14 5.02 30.89 -12.50
N LEU A 15 3.82 30.38 -12.80
CA LEU A 15 3.51 29.72 -14.07
C LEU A 15 2.89 30.70 -15.09
N PRO A 16 3.16 30.53 -16.39
CA PRO A 16 2.45 31.24 -17.45
C PRO A 16 0.94 31.05 -17.33
N PHE A 17 0.14 32.06 -17.72
CA PHE A 17 -1.31 32.07 -17.51
C PHE A 17 -2.03 30.78 -17.96
N PRO A 18 -1.78 30.21 -19.15
CA PRO A 18 -2.44 28.97 -19.59
C PRO A 18 -2.09 27.73 -18.76
N LEU A 19 -1.00 27.77 -17.98
CA LEU A 19 -0.47 26.63 -17.22
C LEU A 19 -0.75 26.72 -15.72
N LYS A 20 -1.36 27.80 -15.23
CA LYS A 20 -1.55 28.03 -13.78
C LYS A 20 -2.27 26.89 -13.07
N ARG A 21 -3.28 26.29 -13.71
CA ARG A 21 -4.06 25.16 -13.16
C ARG A 21 -3.23 23.89 -12.95
N LEU A 22 -2.04 23.77 -13.53
CA LEU A 22 -1.11 22.68 -13.22
C LEU A 22 -0.67 22.70 -11.75
N ALA A 23 -0.68 23.87 -11.10
CA ALA A 23 -0.35 23.97 -9.68
C ALA A 23 -1.41 23.29 -8.80
N ASP A 24 -2.70 23.46 -9.11
CA ASP A 24 -3.80 22.81 -8.38
C ASP A 24 -3.70 21.28 -8.51
N LEU A 25 -3.45 20.81 -9.73
CA LEU A 25 -3.21 19.40 -9.99
C LEU A 25 -1.96 18.90 -9.25
N ALA A 26 -0.85 19.65 -9.27
CA ALA A 26 0.39 19.22 -8.62
C ALA A 26 0.25 19.01 -7.09
N TYR A 27 -0.63 19.77 -6.42
CA TYR A 27 -0.91 19.65 -4.99
C TYR A 27 -2.03 18.67 -4.62
N ASN A 28 -2.67 18.02 -5.60
CA ASN A 28 -3.68 16.99 -5.36
C ASN A 28 -3.34 15.68 -6.08
N TYR A 29 -3.03 14.62 -5.34
CA TYR A 29 -2.59 13.33 -5.87
C TYR A 29 -3.57 12.65 -6.84
N TRP A 30 -4.81 13.14 -6.99
CA TRP A 30 -5.78 12.63 -7.96
C TRP A 30 -5.21 12.43 -9.36
N TRP A 31 -4.35 13.35 -9.84
CA TRP A 31 -3.72 13.21 -11.16
C TRP A 31 -3.02 11.86 -11.34
N SER A 32 -2.48 11.26 -10.28
CA SER A 32 -1.64 10.05 -10.32
C SER A 32 -2.39 8.77 -10.68
N TRP A 33 -3.74 8.76 -10.65
CA TRP A 33 -4.56 7.62 -11.07
C TRP A 33 -5.54 7.95 -12.20
N THR A 34 -5.23 8.97 -13.00
CA THR A 34 -5.98 9.32 -14.23
C THR A 34 -5.36 8.70 -15.49
N GLY A 35 -6.06 8.74 -16.63
CA GLY A 35 -5.56 8.23 -17.91
C GLY A 35 -4.30 8.96 -18.42
N ASP A 36 -4.23 10.28 -18.24
CA ASP A 36 -3.10 11.12 -18.68
C ASP A 36 -1.96 11.23 -17.64
N ARG A 37 -2.10 10.56 -16.48
CA ARG A 37 -1.33 10.70 -15.22
C ARG A 37 0.16 11.05 -15.34
N ILE A 38 0.92 10.28 -16.11
CA ILE A 38 2.39 10.43 -16.14
C ILE A 38 2.82 11.44 -17.20
N SER A 39 2.05 11.57 -18.26
CA SER A 39 2.52 12.23 -19.49
C SER A 39 2.40 13.74 -19.44
N ILE A 40 1.43 14.32 -18.71
CA ILE A 40 1.29 15.79 -18.62
C ILE A 40 2.50 16.41 -17.93
N PHE A 41 2.94 15.85 -16.80
CA PHE A 41 4.12 16.34 -16.09
C PHE A 41 5.43 15.90 -16.76
N ARG A 42 5.56 14.61 -17.15
CA ARG A 42 6.78 14.13 -17.83
C ARG A 42 7.11 14.89 -19.11
N ASN A 43 6.11 15.35 -19.87
CA ASN A 43 6.34 16.08 -21.12
C ASN A 43 6.91 17.50 -20.93
N ILE A 44 6.89 18.03 -19.69
CA ILE A 44 7.53 19.30 -19.37
C ILE A 44 9.04 19.15 -19.48
N ASP A 45 9.60 18.21 -18.72
CA ASP A 45 11.00 17.81 -18.76
C ASP A 45 11.12 16.33 -18.29
N PRO A 46 11.33 15.38 -19.21
CA PRO A 46 11.43 13.96 -18.87
C PRO A 46 12.61 13.62 -17.96
N THR A 47 13.72 14.35 -18.09
CA THR A 47 14.96 14.11 -17.33
C THR A 47 14.76 14.60 -15.91
N GLN A 48 14.27 15.82 -15.73
CA GLN A 48 13.96 16.38 -14.43
C GLN A 48 12.85 15.58 -13.72
N TRP A 49 11.84 15.11 -14.44
CA TRP A 49 10.77 14.26 -13.90
C TRP A 49 11.31 12.98 -13.24
N GLN A 50 12.32 12.34 -13.84
CA GLN A 50 12.99 11.19 -13.23
C GLN A 50 13.87 11.62 -12.04
N ALA A 51 14.63 12.71 -12.18
CA ALA A 51 15.55 13.18 -11.16
C ALA A 51 14.83 13.63 -9.86
N CYS A 52 13.62 14.20 -9.96
CA CYS A 52 12.84 14.65 -8.82
C CYS A 52 11.93 13.56 -8.22
N GLY A 53 12.08 12.30 -8.64
CA GLY A 53 11.27 11.18 -8.13
C GLY A 53 9.78 11.35 -8.44
N HIS A 54 9.46 11.80 -9.66
CA HIS A 54 8.08 11.97 -10.13
C HIS A 54 7.25 12.94 -9.28
N ASN A 55 7.91 13.93 -8.67
CA ASN A 55 7.25 14.98 -7.89
C ASN A 55 6.86 16.18 -8.80
N PRO A 56 5.56 16.46 -9.00
CA PRO A 56 5.10 17.53 -9.89
C PRO A 56 5.39 18.94 -9.34
N VAL A 57 5.41 19.12 -8.01
CA VAL A 57 5.73 20.41 -7.37
C VAL A 57 7.21 20.75 -7.59
N ALA A 58 8.10 19.78 -7.35
CA ALA A 58 9.52 19.95 -7.58
C ALA A 58 9.83 20.19 -9.07
N LEU A 59 9.16 19.46 -9.97
CA LEU A 59 9.28 19.66 -11.42
C LEU A 59 8.87 21.07 -11.83
N LEU A 60 7.67 21.52 -11.46
CA LEU A 60 7.16 22.84 -11.87
C LEU A 60 7.98 23.99 -11.27
N THR A 61 8.48 23.82 -10.05
CA THR A 61 9.34 24.81 -9.39
C THR A 61 10.72 24.89 -10.04
N GLY A 62 11.25 23.77 -10.51
CA GLY A 62 12.57 23.68 -11.14
C GLY A 62 12.57 23.79 -12.66
N ALA A 63 11.40 23.87 -13.31
CA ALA A 63 11.29 23.87 -14.77
C ALA A 63 11.85 25.17 -15.38
N CYS A 64 12.49 25.05 -16.54
CA CYS A 64 13.01 26.20 -17.29
C CYS A 64 11.88 27.15 -17.72
N PRO A 65 11.96 28.47 -17.43
CA PRO A 65 10.93 29.43 -17.84
C PRO A 65 10.68 29.48 -19.35
N VAL A 66 11.71 29.28 -20.17
CA VAL A 66 11.58 29.20 -21.64
C VAL A 66 10.72 28.01 -22.02
N ARG A 67 10.99 26.83 -21.43
CA ARG A 67 10.24 25.60 -21.69
C ARG A 67 8.76 25.74 -21.29
N LEU A 68 8.49 26.35 -20.14
CA LEU A 68 7.13 26.64 -19.71
C LEU A 68 6.42 27.61 -20.67
N SER A 69 7.14 28.59 -21.21
CA SER A 69 6.60 29.54 -22.20
C SER A 69 6.27 28.88 -23.54
N GLU A 70 7.12 27.96 -24.01
CA GLU A 70 6.83 27.13 -25.19
C GLU A 70 5.54 26.33 -25.01
N LEU A 71 5.42 25.60 -23.90
CA LEU A 71 4.25 24.78 -23.58
C LEU A 71 2.98 25.62 -23.41
N ALA A 72 3.11 26.86 -22.94
CA ALA A 72 2.02 27.82 -22.85
C ALA A 72 1.51 28.30 -24.22
N THR A 73 2.20 27.97 -25.32
CA THR A 73 1.77 28.25 -26.70
C THR A 73 1.46 26.99 -27.52
N ASP A 74 1.74 25.80 -26.98
CA ASP A 74 1.46 24.51 -27.64
C ASP A 74 -0.03 24.14 -27.48
N ALA A 75 -0.79 24.31 -28.56
CA ALA A 75 -2.23 24.00 -28.58
C ALA A 75 -2.55 22.53 -28.28
N VAL A 76 -1.67 21.58 -28.62
CA VAL A 76 -1.89 20.15 -28.32
C VAL A 76 -1.72 19.90 -26.83
N TYR A 77 -0.65 20.43 -26.23
CA TYR A 77 -0.41 20.31 -24.80
C TYR A 77 -1.52 20.97 -23.98
N LEU A 78 -1.90 22.21 -24.34
CA LEU A 78 -2.95 22.96 -23.63
C LEU A 78 -4.30 22.27 -23.66
N ARG A 79 -4.70 21.66 -24.79
CA ARG A 79 -5.96 20.88 -24.84
C ARG A 79 -5.96 19.69 -23.88
N ARG A 80 -4.80 19.05 -23.68
CA ARG A 80 -4.67 17.93 -22.74
C ARG A 80 -4.72 18.39 -21.30
N VAL A 81 -4.04 19.51 -20.99
CA VAL A 81 -4.11 20.15 -19.67
C VAL A 81 -5.55 20.55 -19.36
N GLN A 82 -6.23 21.23 -20.28
CA GLN A 82 -7.61 21.67 -20.08
C GLN A 82 -8.55 20.48 -19.84
N ARG A 83 -8.44 19.41 -20.63
CA ARG A 83 -9.24 18.19 -20.42
C ARG A 83 -9.03 17.60 -19.02
N LEU A 84 -7.78 17.52 -18.56
CA LEU A 84 -7.50 16.98 -17.23
C LEU A 84 -8.05 17.90 -16.13
N VAL A 85 -7.97 19.22 -16.32
CA VAL A 85 -8.55 20.21 -15.41
C VAL A 85 -10.07 20.09 -15.37
N ASP A 86 -10.75 19.96 -16.51
CA ASP A 86 -12.20 19.81 -16.58
C ASP A 86 -12.65 18.53 -15.85
N GLN A 87 -11.91 17.43 -16.05
CA GLN A 87 -12.15 16.17 -15.33
C GLN A 87 -11.93 16.31 -13.82
N PHE A 88 -10.88 17.03 -13.41
CA PHE A 88 -10.60 17.30 -12.01
C PHE A 88 -11.71 18.13 -11.37
N ASP A 89 -12.13 19.21 -12.02
CA ASP A 89 -13.17 20.10 -11.53
C ASP A 89 -14.52 19.36 -11.43
N GLN A 90 -14.86 18.55 -12.44
CA GLN A 90 -16.04 17.69 -12.41
C GLN A 90 -15.98 16.68 -11.25
N TYR A 91 -14.84 15.99 -11.08
CA TYR A 91 -14.63 15.06 -9.98
C TYR A 91 -14.79 15.78 -8.63
N MET A 92 -14.13 16.91 -8.42
CA MET A 92 -14.20 17.61 -7.13
C MET A 92 -15.59 18.21 -6.84
N ALA A 93 -16.35 18.59 -7.87
CA ALA A 93 -17.67 19.21 -7.73
C ALA A 93 -18.84 18.21 -7.63
N GLU A 94 -18.63 16.93 -7.95
CA GLU A 94 -19.68 15.89 -7.91
C GLU A 94 -20.22 15.69 -6.48
N GLY A 95 -21.45 16.18 -6.24
CA GLY A 95 -22.12 16.09 -4.93
C GLY A 95 -22.93 14.81 -4.71
N GLU A 96 -23.48 14.20 -5.78
CA GLU A 96 -24.27 12.96 -5.71
C GLU A 96 -23.39 11.71 -5.80
N THR A 97 -22.47 11.58 -4.87
CA THR A 97 -21.56 10.42 -4.79
C THR A 97 -22.30 9.17 -4.30
N TRP A 98 -21.66 8.01 -4.40
CA TRP A 98 -22.21 6.78 -3.82
C TRP A 98 -22.42 6.89 -2.30
N SER A 99 -21.45 7.45 -1.59
CA SER A 99 -21.57 7.63 -0.13
C SER A 99 -22.73 8.55 0.25
N SER A 100 -23.00 9.61 -0.53
CA SER A 100 -24.09 10.55 -0.25
C SER A 100 -25.46 9.89 -0.26
N ARG A 101 -25.61 8.79 -1.03
CA ARG A 101 -26.83 7.99 -1.12
C ARG A 101 -26.91 6.92 -0.04
N VAL A 102 -25.77 6.31 0.31
CA VAL A 102 -25.72 5.15 1.22
C VAL A 102 -25.57 5.57 2.68
N VAL A 103 -24.70 6.53 2.99
CA VAL A 103 -24.36 6.94 4.37
C VAL A 103 -24.40 8.47 4.54
N PRO A 104 -25.57 9.12 4.37
CA PRO A 104 -25.70 10.59 4.44
C PRO A 104 -25.38 11.19 5.81
N HIS A 105 -25.33 10.37 6.86
CA HIS A 105 -24.99 10.80 8.23
C HIS A 105 -23.49 10.97 8.46
N ILE A 106 -22.64 10.37 7.60
CA ILE A 106 -21.19 10.62 7.59
C ILE A 106 -20.97 11.85 6.71
N SER A 107 -20.32 12.88 7.24
CA SER A 107 -20.17 14.18 6.59
C SER A 107 -18.73 14.69 6.66
N ALA A 108 -18.41 15.78 5.96
CA ALA A 108 -17.07 16.36 6.02
C ALA A 108 -16.70 16.86 7.43
N GLN A 109 -17.67 17.33 8.22
CA GLN A 109 -17.48 17.74 9.61
C GLN A 109 -17.42 16.54 10.58
N HIS A 110 -18.14 15.47 10.24
CA HIS A 110 -18.17 14.22 10.99
C HIS A 110 -17.76 13.02 10.11
N PRO A 111 -16.48 12.97 9.70
CA PRO A 111 -16.00 11.95 8.76
C PRO A 111 -15.66 10.65 9.49
N VAL A 112 -15.28 9.64 8.71
CA VAL A 112 -14.44 8.54 9.19
C VAL A 112 -13.01 9.04 9.34
N ALA A 113 -12.41 8.92 10.53
CA ALA A 113 -10.99 9.16 10.72
C ALA A 113 -10.22 7.84 10.63
N TYR A 114 -9.38 7.70 9.60
CA TYR A 114 -8.59 6.51 9.32
C TYR A 114 -7.14 6.72 9.77
N PHE A 115 -6.78 6.10 10.90
CA PHE A 115 -5.45 6.21 11.48
C PHE A 115 -4.54 5.10 10.98
N CYS A 116 -3.37 5.47 10.47
CA CYS A 116 -2.34 4.51 10.07
C CYS A 116 -0.93 5.10 10.25
N ALA A 117 0.03 4.24 10.59
CA ALA A 117 1.42 4.64 10.69
C ALA A 117 2.06 4.92 9.31
N GLU A 118 1.52 4.39 8.22
CA GLU A 118 2.09 4.57 6.88
C GLU A 118 1.03 4.74 5.78
N PHE A 119 1.37 5.50 4.74
CA PHE A 119 0.51 5.74 3.57
C PHE A 119 1.29 5.70 2.26
N GLY A 120 1.01 4.69 1.43
CA GLY A 120 1.59 4.50 0.10
C GLY A 120 0.76 5.18 -0.98
N ILE A 121 0.81 6.51 -1.06
CA ILE A 121 0.04 7.29 -2.04
C ILE A 121 0.72 7.30 -3.42
N HIS A 122 1.98 7.72 -3.44
CA HIS A 122 2.82 7.91 -4.63
C HIS A 122 4.29 7.95 -4.20
N GLU A 123 5.22 7.58 -5.07
CA GLU A 123 6.67 7.55 -4.80
C GLU A 123 7.25 8.91 -4.37
N SER A 124 6.59 10.02 -4.73
CA SER A 124 6.96 11.38 -4.31
C SER A 124 6.63 11.69 -2.85
N LEU A 125 5.86 10.84 -2.17
CA LEU A 125 5.55 10.94 -0.74
C LEU A 125 5.98 9.64 -0.02
N PRO A 126 7.26 9.51 0.34
CA PRO A 126 7.85 8.26 0.80
C PRO A 126 7.55 7.94 2.28
N ILE A 127 6.29 8.00 2.70
CA ILE A 127 5.83 7.73 4.08
C ILE A 127 5.26 6.32 4.26
N TYR A 128 5.84 5.35 3.55
CA TYR A 128 5.46 3.94 3.63
C TYR A 128 6.66 3.01 3.51
N SER A 129 6.48 1.77 3.96
CA SER A 129 7.48 0.70 3.89
C SER A 129 6.96 -0.55 3.18
N GLY A 130 5.66 -0.85 3.31
CA GLY A 130 5.14 -2.16 2.90
C GLY A 130 3.66 -2.20 2.54
N GLY A 131 3.09 -3.40 2.65
CA GLY A 131 1.72 -3.69 2.20
C GLY A 131 0.64 -2.95 2.99
N LEU A 132 0.86 -2.66 4.28
CA LEU A 132 -0.06 -1.90 5.12
C LEU A 132 -0.24 -0.48 4.58
N GLY A 133 0.86 0.20 4.26
CA GLY A 133 0.84 1.55 3.70
C GLY A 133 0.26 1.59 2.30
N ILE A 134 0.58 0.62 1.43
CA ILE A 134 -0.05 0.51 0.11
C ILE A 134 -1.57 0.37 0.23
N LEU A 135 -2.03 -0.51 1.14
CA LEU A 135 -3.46 -0.69 1.39
C LEU A 135 -4.09 0.61 1.90
N ALA A 136 -3.48 1.27 2.88
CA ALA A 136 -3.96 2.55 3.41
C ALA A 136 -4.09 3.60 2.29
N GLY A 137 -3.09 3.70 1.41
CA GLY A 137 -3.13 4.61 0.28
C GLY A 137 -4.21 4.29 -0.74
N ASP A 138 -4.37 3.01 -1.10
CA ASP A 138 -5.46 2.57 -1.99
C ASP A 138 -6.83 2.75 -1.33
N HIS A 139 -6.95 2.60 -0.01
CA HIS A 139 -8.17 2.87 0.76
C HIS A 139 -8.56 4.35 0.66
N LEU A 140 -7.61 5.29 0.83
CA LEU A 140 -7.88 6.72 0.67
C LEU A 140 -8.31 7.06 -0.76
N LYS A 141 -7.67 6.46 -1.76
CA LYS A 141 -8.03 6.65 -3.18
C LYS A 141 -9.45 6.18 -3.46
N SER A 142 -9.80 4.96 -3.07
CA SER A 142 -11.18 4.45 -3.20
C SER A 142 -12.18 5.25 -2.38
N ALA A 143 -11.86 5.66 -1.15
CA ALA A 143 -12.74 6.52 -0.37
C ALA A 143 -13.02 7.86 -1.08
N SER A 144 -11.99 8.47 -1.66
CA SER A 144 -12.13 9.67 -2.50
C SER A 144 -13.03 9.41 -3.70
N ASP A 145 -12.79 8.31 -4.39
CA ASP A 145 -13.49 7.90 -5.60
C ASP A 145 -14.98 7.60 -5.36
N LEU A 146 -15.31 6.99 -4.22
CA LEU A 146 -16.68 6.74 -3.76
C LEU A 146 -17.33 7.94 -3.06
N GLY A 147 -16.55 9.01 -2.85
CA GLY A 147 -16.96 10.24 -2.17
C GLY A 147 -17.21 10.08 -0.68
N ILE A 148 -16.68 9.05 -0.04
CA ILE A 148 -16.86 8.81 1.40
C ILE A 148 -16.17 9.93 2.16
N PRO A 149 -16.86 10.68 3.05
CA PRO A 149 -16.21 11.65 3.89
C PRO A 149 -15.29 10.93 4.88
N LEU A 150 -14.02 10.87 4.50
CA LEU A 150 -12.96 10.19 5.21
C LEU A 150 -11.75 11.10 5.26
N VAL A 151 -11.07 11.11 6.40
CA VAL A 151 -9.79 11.77 6.59
C VAL A 151 -8.75 10.75 7.04
N GLY A 152 -7.56 10.82 6.47
CA GLY A 152 -6.41 10.04 6.92
C GLY A 152 -5.66 10.77 8.03
N VAL A 153 -5.13 10.04 9.00
CA VAL A 153 -4.23 10.58 10.04
C VAL A 153 -2.98 9.71 10.12
N GLY A 154 -1.81 10.32 9.98
CA GLY A 154 -0.51 9.65 9.99
C GLY A 154 0.62 10.55 10.48
N LEU A 155 1.86 10.07 10.34
CA LEU A 155 3.07 10.83 10.67
C LEU A 155 3.81 11.24 9.39
N LEU A 156 4.42 12.43 9.39
CA LEU A 156 5.24 12.90 8.29
C LEU A 156 6.72 12.58 8.53
N TYR A 157 7.17 11.42 8.06
CA TYR A 157 8.56 11.00 8.25
C TYR A 157 9.54 11.77 7.37
N ARG A 158 10.50 12.48 7.97
CA ARG A 158 11.53 13.27 7.28
C ARG A 158 12.36 12.43 6.32
N GLN A 159 12.70 11.20 6.71
CA GLN A 159 13.54 10.29 5.94
C GLN A 159 12.76 9.14 5.30
N GLY A 160 11.43 9.09 5.47
CA GLY A 160 10.62 7.95 5.05
C GLY A 160 11.03 6.68 5.80
N TYR A 161 11.07 5.54 5.09
CA TYR A 161 11.61 4.30 5.63
C TYR A 161 13.14 4.28 5.55
N PHE A 162 13.70 3.72 4.48
CA PHE A 162 15.10 3.89 4.10
C PHE A 162 15.20 3.64 2.60
N ARG A 163 16.29 4.12 2.00
CA ARG A 163 16.67 3.82 0.64
C ARG A 163 17.66 2.66 0.60
N GLN A 164 17.45 1.74 -0.32
CA GLN A 164 18.26 0.54 -0.45
C GLN A 164 19.38 0.75 -1.48
N ARG A 165 20.60 0.30 -1.15
CA ARG A 165 21.66 0.08 -2.15
C ARG A 165 22.31 -1.27 -1.88
N LEU A 166 22.70 -1.98 -2.92
CA LEU A 166 23.54 -3.18 -2.77
C LEU A 166 25.00 -2.82 -3.01
N ASN A 167 25.89 -3.30 -2.15
CA ASN A 167 27.33 -3.17 -2.36
C ASN A 167 27.86 -4.23 -3.35
N ARG A 168 29.17 -4.24 -3.59
CA ARG A 168 29.80 -5.15 -4.55
C ARG A 168 29.67 -6.63 -4.17
N GLN A 169 29.44 -6.94 -2.90
CA GLN A 169 29.21 -8.30 -2.39
C GLN A 169 27.72 -8.67 -2.39
N GLY A 170 26.83 -7.83 -2.93
CA GLY A 170 25.38 -8.06 -2.92
C GLY A 170 24.72 -7.83 -1.56
N TRP A 171 25.46 -7.28 -0.58
CA TRP A 171 24.90 -6.97 0.74
C TRP A 171 24.11 -5.67 0.69
N GLN A 172 22.95 -5.65 1.37
CA GLN A 172 22.10 -4.48 1.48
C GLN A 172 22.67 -3.45 2.47
N GLU A 173 22.90 -2.25 1.96
CA GLU A 173 23.19 -1.02 2.69
C GLU A 173 21.91 -0.17 2.78
N ASP A 174 21.64 0.36 3.98
CA ASP A 174 20.49 1.21 4.25
C ASP A 174 20.97 2.66 4.34
N TYR A 175 20.43 3.56 3.51
CA TYR A 175 20.76 4.99 3.57
C TYR A 175 19.49 5.84 3.72
N TYR A 176 19.64 6.96 4.41
CA TYR A 176 18.52 7.83 4.77
C TYR A 176 18.69 9.19 4.11
N VAL A 177 17.62 9.67 3.47
CA VAL A 177 17.62 10.93 2.72
C VAL A 177 16.53 11.82 3.28
N ASN A 178 16.91 13.02 3.72
CA ASN A 178 15.94 14.00 4.18
C ASN A 178 15.09 14.51 3.02
N SER A 179 13.79 14.41 3.18
CA SER A 179 12.77 15.01 2.32
C SER A 179 12.76 16.53 2.49
N GLN A 180 12.53 17.27 1.40
CA GLN A 180 12.29 18.71 1.44
C GLN A 180 10.79 18.96 1.32
N PHE A 181 10.09 19.06 2.46
CA PHE A 181 8.63 19.13 2.50
C PHE A 181 8.06 20.33 1.75
N GLU A 182 8.81 21.43 1.66
CA GLU A 182 8.44 22.66 0.95
C GLU A 182 8.29 22.44 -0.56
N ASN A 183 8.99 21.44 -1.09
CA ASN A 183 8.96 21.06 -2.51
C ASN A 183 8.03 19.86 -2.77
N MET A 184 7.27 19.41 -1.78
CA MET A 184 6.34 18.29 -1.90
C MET A 184 4.89 18.79 -2.09
N PRO A 185 3.99 17.94 -2.63
CA PRO A 185 2.53 18.16 -2.61
C PRO A 185 1.94 18.15 -1.19
N LEU A 186 2.42 19.03 -0.32
CA LEU A 186 2.08 19.15 1.09
C LEU A 186 1.79 20.61 1.44
N GLU A 187 0.78 20.81 2.29
CA GLU A 187 0.38 22.13 2.77
C GLU A 187 0.50 22.19 4.28
N LEU A 188 1.27 23.14 4.81
CA LEU A 188 1.30 23.38 6.25
C LEU A 188 0.00 24.07 6.68
N ILE A 189 -0.75 23.45 7.59
CA ILE A 189 -2.01 24.00 8.08
C ILE A 189 -1.74 25.24 8.94
N ARG A 190 -2.46 26.33 8.66
CA ARG A 190 -2.29 27.61 9.32
C ARG A 190 -3.60 28.15 9.88
N ASN A 191 -3.55 28.76 11.06
CA ASN A 191 -4.69 29.42 11.70
C ASN A 191 -5.12 30.69 10.91
N GLY A 192 -6.17 31.38 11.39
CA GLY A 192 -6.67 32.59 10.72
C GLY A 192 -5.68 33.77 10.67
N ALA A 193 -4.67 33.76 11.54
CA ALA A 193 -3.57 34.73 11.57
C ALA A 193 -2.40 34.36 10.63
N GLY A 194 -2.44 33.18 9.99
CA GLY A 194 -1.39 32.69 9.10
C GLY A 194 -0.27 31.96 9.84
N GLU A 195 -0.39 31.72 11.13
CA GLU A 195 0.59 30.95 11.93
C GLU A 195 0.31 29.45 11.81
N PRO A 196 1.32 28.57 11.87
CA PRO A 196 1.10 27.12 11.86
C PRO A 196 0.14 26.68 12.98
N VAL A 197 -0.78 25.77 12.67
CA VAL A 197 -1.57 25.10 13.71
C VAL A 197 -0.65 24.15 14.47
N LEU A 198 -0.60 24.33 15.79
CA LEU A 198 0.24 23.56 16.70
C LEU A 198 -0.61 22.77 17.67
N VAL A 199 -0.21 21.51 17.88
CA VAL A 199 -0.73 20.62 18.91
C VAL A 199 0.38 20.37 19.92
N GLU A 200 0.05 20.40 21.22
CA GLU A 200 1.00 20.06 22.27
C GLU A 200 0.74 18.66 22.83
N LEU A 201 1.81 17.90 23.05
CA LEU A 201 1.80 16.58 23.67
C LEU A 201 2.81 16.52 24.80
N GLU A 202 2.51 15.71 25.82
CA GLU A 202 3.49 15.35 26.83
C GLU A 202 4.12 14.00 26.47
N ILE A 203 5.44 13.97 26.29
CA ILE A 203 6.22 12.77 25.98
C ILE A 203 7.34 12.68 27.01
N ARG A 204 7.26 11.70 27.93
CA ARG A 204 8.20 11.52 29.05
C ARG A 204 8.43 12.83 29.83
N ASN A 205 7.35 13.50 30.23
CA ASN A 205 7.36 14.79 30.95
C ASN A 205 7.93 15.98 30.16
N ARG A 206 8.22 15.83 28.85
CA ARG A 206 8.60 16.93 27.97
C ARG A 206 7.39 17.36 27.15
N ARG A 207 7.24 18.67 26.97
CA ARG A 207 6.22 19.22 26.05
C ARG A 207 6.77 19.22 24.64
N VAL A 208 6.13 18.45 23.77
CA VAL A 208 6.48 18.36 22.35
C VAL A 208 5.41 19.10 21.55
N LYS A 209 5.85 20.07 20.75
CA LYS A 209 4.98 20.81 19.83
C LYS A 209 4.96 20.11 18.49
N VAL A 210 3.77 19.91 17.95
CA VAL A 210 3.54 19.17 16.71
C VAL A 210 2.87 20.10 15.72
N GLN A 211 3.41 20.21 14.52
CA GLN A 211 2.77 20.91 13.42
C GLN A 211 2.02 19.93 12.51
N VAL A 212 0.97 20.41 11.85
CA VAL A 212 0.09 19.58 11.02
C VAL A 212 0.24 19.95 9.54
N TRP A 213 0.58 18.96 8.73
CA TRP A 213 0.63 19.07 7.27
C TRP A 213 -0.56 18.37 6.64
N LEU A 214 -0.96 18.81 5.45
CA LEU A 214 -2.06 18.27 4.67
C LEU A 214 -1.58 17.81 3.30
N ALA A 215 -1.89 16.56 2.96
CA ALA A 215 -1.85 16.04 1.59
C ALA A 215 -3.29 15.85 1.07
N ARG A 216 -3.54 16.25 -0.18
CA ARG A 216 -4.85 16.04 -0.83
C ARG A 216 -4.82 14.79 -1.71
N ILE A 217 -5.70 13.83 -1.43
CA ILE A 217 -5.84 12.57 -2.15
C ILE A 217 -7.24 12.60 -2.78
N GLY A 218 -7.37 13.30 -3.92
CA GLY A 218 -8.67 13.64 -4.48
C GLY A 218 -9.51 14.45 -3.51
N ARG A 219 -10.65 13.90 -3.09
CA ARG A 219 -11.61 14.47 -2.14
C ARG A 219 -11.20 14.21 -0.67
N VAL A 220 -10.26 13.28 -0.43
CA VAL A 220 -9.82 12.90 0.92
C VAL A 220 -8.65 13.79 1.37
N SER A 221 -8.74 14.26 2.62
CA SER A 221 -7.66 14.97 3.31
C SER A 221 -6.84 14.00 4.16
N LEU A 222 -5.52 13.97 3.97
CA LEU A 222 -4.58 13.23 4.82
C LEU A 222 -3.78 14.21 5.68
N TYR A 223 -4.01 14.18 6.99
CA TYR A 223 -3.30 14.97 7.98
C TYR A 223 -2.07 14.21 8.47
N LEU A 224 -0.91 14.86 8.39
CA LEU A 224 0.38 14.28 8.75
C LEU A 224 1.03 15.13 9.84
N LEU A 225 1.38 14.48 10.95
CA LEU A 225 1.96 15.12 12.13
C LEU A 225 3.48 15.15 12.02
N ASP A 226 4.07 16.30 12.36
CA ASP A 226 5.50 16.56 12.25
C ASP A 226 6.04 17.21 13.53
N THR A 227 7.09 16.63 14.11
CA THR A 227 7.77 17.16 15.30
C THR A 227 9.09 17.85 14.98
N ASP A 228 9.55 17.86 13.71
CA ASP A 228 10.81 18.49 13.31
C ASP A 228 10.68 20.03 13.32
N ARG A 229 10.79 20.60 14.52
CA ARG A 229 10.70 22.03 14.79
C ARG A 229 11.88 22.48 15.63
N GLU A 230 12.38 23.68 15.35
CA GLU A 230 13.52 24.25 16.07
C GLU A 230 13.24 24.53 17.55
N ASP A 231 11.96 24.70 17.92
CA ASP A 231 11.51 24.94 19.29
C ASP A 231 11.14 23.67 20.08
N ASN A 232 11.46 22.48 19.53
CA ASN A 232 11.45 21.20 20.24
C ASN A 232 12.88 20.76 20.58
N ASP A 233 13.02 19.94 21.62
CA ASP A 233 14.27 19.27 21.93
C ASP A 233 14.73 18.38 20.77
N GLN A 234 16.05 18.26 20.59
CA GLN A 234 16.64 17.53 19.46
C GLN A 234 16.14 16.08 19.37
N VAL A 235 15.94 15.41 20.50
CA VAL A 235 15.43 14.03 20.54
C VAL A 235 13.98 13.94 20.06
N ASP A 236 13.15 14.93 20.38
CA ASP A 236 11.73 14.91 20.06
C ASP A 236 11.48 15.29 18.58
N ARG A 237 12.38 16.07 17.98
CA ARG A 237 12.41 16.30 16.52
C ARG A 237 12.58 15.02 15.71
N TRP A 238 13.28 14.02 16.25
CA TRP A 238 13.52 12.74 15.59
C TRP A 238 12.35 11.75 15.72
N LEU A 239 11.28 12.08 16.44
CA LEU A 239 10.08 11.22 16.50
C LEU A 239 9.45 11.03 15.12
N THR A 240 9.49 12.06 14.27
CA THR A 240 9.10 12.01 12.86
C THR A 240 10.31 11.89 11.93
N GLY A 241 11.42 11.32 12.41
CA GLY A 241 12.63 11.10 11.62
C GLY A 241 12.45 10.03 10.55
N HIS A 242 12.27 8.77 10.96
CA HIS A 242 12.09 7.64 10.05
C HIS A 242 11.02 6.66 10.55
N LEU A 243 10.37 6.02 9.58
CA LEU A 243 9.34 5.02 9.77
C LEU A 243 9.96 3.71 10.28
N TYR A 244 9.34 3.07 11.28
CA TYR A 244 9.77 1.79 11.86
C TYR A 244 11.24 1.73 12.29
N GLY A 245 11.80 2.79 12.84
CA GLY A 245 13.10 2.70 13.49
C GLY A 245 13.12 3.27 14.89
N GLY A 246 14.34 3.38 15.42
CA GLY A 246 14.54 3.59 16.85
C GLY A 246 14.33 2.29 17.64
N ASN A 247 14.22 2.43 18.96
CA ASN A 247 13.98 1.33 19.89
C ASN A 247 12.53 1.38 20.42
N SER A 248 12.20 0.54 21.41
CA SER A 248 10.88 0.54 22.03
C SER A 248 10.45 1.91 22.59
N GLU A 249 11.39 2.74 23.06
CA GLU A 249 11.09 4.09 23.54
C GLU A 249 10.66 5.02 22.39
N THR A 250 11.32 4.94 21.23
CA THR A 250 10.91 5.68 20.03
C THR A 250 9.55 5.20 19.53
N ARG A 251 9.30 3.88 19.54
CA ARG A 251 8.03 3.30 19.07
C ARG A 251 6.84 3.77 19.90
N ILE A 252 6.89 3.68 21.23
CA ILE A 252 5.78 4.17 22.07
C ILE A 252 5.55 5.69 21.89
N ALA A 253 6.62 6.48 21.73
CA ALA A 253 6.47 7.92 21.47
C ALA A 253 5.81 8.21 20.12
N GLN A 254 6.16 7.46 19.07
CA GLN A 254 5.50 7.55 17.76
C GLN A 254 4.02 7.15 17.85
N GLU A 255 3.68 6.14 18.63
CA GLU A 255 2.29 5.70 18.83
C GLU A 255 1.48 6.69 19.67
N VAL A 256 2.09 7.33 20.68
CA VAL A 256 1.48 8.46 21.41
C VAL A 256 1.24 9.64 20.47
N LEU A 257 2.22 9.98 19.63
CA LEU A 257 2.11 11.04 18.63
C LEU A 257 0.99 10.73 17.60
N LEU A 258 0.95 9.50 17.08
CA LEU A 258 -0.06 9.08 16.11
C LEU A 258 -1.46 9.03 16.72
N GLY A 259 -1.60 8.39 17.88
CA GLY A 259 -2.89 8.20 18.54
C GLY A 259 -3.41 9.47 19.20
N ILE A 260 -2.73 9.94 20.25
CA ILE A 260 -3.14 11.12 21.03
C ILE A 260 -2.97 12.39 20.20
N GLY A 261 -1.79 12.57 19.59
CA GLY A 261 -1.53 13.71 18.72
C GLY A 261 -2.49 13.79 17.55
N GLY A 262 -2.80 12.66 16.92
CA GLY A 262 -3.73 12.63 15.80
C GLY A 262 -5.14 13.07 16.18
N VAL A 263 -5.67 12.63 17.33
CA VAL A 263 -6.98 13.08 17.83
C VAL A 263 -6.98 14.59 18.12
N ARG A 264 -5.94 15.10 18.80
CA ARG A 264 -5.80 16.54 19.07
C ARG A 264 -5.62 17.36 17.80
N ALA A 265 -4.94 16.83 16.78
CA ALA A 265 -4.79 17.47 15.48
C ALA A 265 -6.14 17.60 14.77
N LEU A 266 -6.99 16.55 14.81
CA LEU A 266 -8.34 16.61 14.28
C LEU A 266 -9.19 17.68 15.00
N GLU A 267 -9.13 17.74 16.34
CA GLU A 267 -9.82 18.78 17.12
C GLU A 267 -9.33 20.19 16.73
N ALA A 268 -8.02 20.38 16.62
CA ALA A 268 -7.41 21.66 16.26
C ALA A 268 -7.80 22.15 14.86
N VAL A 269 -8.06 21.23 13.92
CA VAL A 269 -8.57 21.57 12.57
C VAL A 269 -10.11 21.62 12.49
N GLY A 270 -10.82 21.40 13.61
CA GLY A 270 -12.27 21.49 13.70
C GLY A 270 -13.02 20.26 13.18
N ILE A 271 -12.40 19.07 13.22
CA ILE A 271 -12.99 17.80 12.79
C ILE A 271 -13.35 16.98 14.02
N THR A 272 -14.59 16.47 14.06
CA THR A 272 -15.04 15.53 15.10
C THR A 272 -15.53 14.25 14.42
N PRO A 273 -14.74 13.16 14.40
CA PRO A 273 -15.08 11.98 13.61
C PRO A 273 -16.34 11.26 14.10
N SER A 274 -17.15 10.77 13.16
CA SER A 274 -18.26 9.85 13.46
C SER A 274 -17.75 8.45 13.79
N ILE A 275 -16.69 8.04 13.09
CA ILE A 275 -16.03 6.74 13.27
C ILE A 275 -14.53 6.95 13.34
N CYS A 276 -13.88 6.31 14.30
CA CYS A 276 -12.42 6.18 14.37
C CYS A 276 -12.03 4.77 13.92
N HIS A 277 -11.29 4.67 12.83
CA HIS A 277 -10.78 3.41 12.29
C HIS A 277 -9.28 3.32 12.56
N LEU A 278 -8.90 2.35 13.41
CA LEU A 278 -7.53 1.98 13.69
C LEU A 278 -7.05 0.92 12.70
N ASN A 279 -6.11 1.29 11.81
CA ASN A 279 -5.49 0.34 10.89
C ASN A 279 -4.17 -0.18 11.48
N GLU A 280 -4.23 -1.38 12.07
CA GLU A 280 -3.25 -1.96 13.01
C GLU A 280 -3.18 -1.22 14.36
N GLY A 281 -2.56 -1.84 15.37
CA GLY A 281 -2.55 -1.38 16.76
C GLY A 281 -1.83 -0.06 17.03
N HIS A 282 -1.03 0.45 16.09
CA HIS A 282 -0.14 1.62 16.28
C HIS A 282 -0.85 2.90 16.73
N ALA A 283 -2.14 3.04 16.43
CA ALA A 283 -2.93 4.22 16.77
C ALA A 283 -3.89 3.98 17.94
N ALA A 284 -3.79 2.85 18.66
CA ALA A 284 -4.78 2.48 19.68
C ALA A 284 -4.89 3.50 20.83
N PHE A 285 -3.86 4.30 21.10
CA PHE A 285 -3.96 5.41 22.06
C PHE A 285 -4.95 6.51 21.64
N ALA A 286 -5.35 6.59 20.37
CA ALA A 286 -6.43 7.48 19.92
C ALA A 286 -7.74 7.24 20.70
N THR A 287 -8.05 5.98 21.04
CA THR A 287 -9.28 5.67 21.79
C THR A 287 -9.21 6.19 23.22
N LEU A 288 -8.02 6.22 23.81
CA LEU A 288 -7.82 6.79 25.14
C LEU A 288 -7.99 8.31 25.10
N GLU A 289 -7.44 9.00 24.10
CA GLU A 289 -7.60 10.46 23.99
C GLU A 289 -9.05 10.85 23.71
N MET A 290 -9.76 10.13 22.83
CA MET A 290 -11.19 10.32 22.64
C MET A 290 -11.98 10.12 23.93
N THR A 291 -11.60 9.11 24.75
CA THR A 291 -12.25 8.86 26.04
C THR A 291 -11.96 9.98 27.04
N ARG A 292 -10.73 10.49 27.07
CA ARG A 292 -10.35 11.65 27.91
C ARG A 292 -11.17 12.89 27.57
N LEU A 293 -11.31 13.20 26.28
CA LEU A 293 -12.13 14.33 25.81
C LEU A 293 -13.60 14.16 26.19
N GLU A 294 -14.16 12.95 26.06
CA GLU A 294 -15.54 12.67 26.47
C GLU A 294 -15.74 12.78 27.99
N ILE A 295 -14.76 12.34 28.81
CA ILE A 295 -14.77 12.54 30.26
C ILE A 295 -14.74 14.02 30.61
N GLN A 296 -13.91 14.83 29.94
CA GLN A 296 -13.83 16.27 30.18
C GLN A 296 -15.13 16.98 29.83
N LYS A 297 -15.79 16.56 28.74
CA LYS A 297 -17.05 17.13 28.29
C LYS A 297 -18.24 16.75 29.17
N SER A 298 -18.33 15.48 29.56
CA SER A 298 -19.52 14.91 30.22
C SER A 298 -19.39 14.79 31.75
N GLY A 299 -18.17 14.81 32.29
CA GLY A 299 -17.89 14.54 33.70
C GLY A 299 -18.04 13.07 34.11
N GLN A 300 -18.34 12.16 33.17
CA GLN A 300 -18.61 10.74 33.45
C GLN A 300 -17.39 9.95 33.94
N SER A 301 -17.62 8.71 34.37
CA SER A 301 -16.56 7.74 34.68
C SER A 301 -15.86 7.27 33.39
N PHE A 302 -14.66 6.69 33.51
CA PHE A 302 -13.97 6.06 32.37
C PHE A 302 -14.86 5.05 31.66
N TYR A 303 -15.44 4.10 32.41
CA TYR A 303 -16.19 2.99 31.84
C TYR A 303 -17.52 3.40 31.19
N ASP A 304 -18.03 4.61 31.46
CA ASP A 304 -19.21 5.13 30.78
C ASP A 304 -18.83 5.89 29.50
N ALA A 305 -17.80 6.74 29.56
CA ALA A 305 -17.25 7.41 28.38
C ALA A 305 -16.67 6.41 27.37
N GLU A 306 -15.99 5.37 27.86
CA GLU A 306 -15.37 4.32 27.06
C GLU A 306 -16.39 3.56 26.21
N LYS A 307 -17.62 3.34 26.71
CA LYS A 307 -18.69 2.70 25.91
C LYS A 307 -19.06 3.53 24.69
N LEU A 308 -19.15 4.86 24.83
CA LEU A 308 -19.47 5.78 23.74
C LEU A 308 -18.35 5.80 22.69
N VAL A 309 -17.10 5.82 23.15
CA VAL A 309 -15.93 5.77 22.27
C VAL A 309 -15.79 4.42 21.58
N ARG A 310 -16.01 3.33 22.31
CA ARG A 310 -16.00 1.96 21.78
C ARG A 310 -17.02 1.80 20.67
N ASP A 311 -18.22 2.31 20.86
CA ASP A 311 -19.27 2.28 19.83
C ASP A 311 -18.87 3.01 18.54
N ARG A 312 -17.99 4.01 18.61
CA ARG A 312 -17.51 4.76 17.44
C ARG A 312 -16.14 4.31 16.92
N SER A 313 -15.53 3.30 17.54
CA SER A 313 -14.16 2.86 17.21
C SER A 313 -14.16 1.47 16.60
N VAL A 314 -13.38 1.28 15.53
CA VAL A 314 -13.28 0.02 14.77
C VAL A 314 -11.80 -0.31 14.50
N PHE A 315 -11.46 -1.59 14.50
CA PHE A 315 -10.07 -2.05 14.42
C PHE A 315 -9.83 -3.07 13.31
N THR A 316 -8.82 -2.84 12.47
CA THR A 316 -8.34 -3.84 11.51
C THR A 316 -6.98 -4.36 11.94
N THR A 317 -6.84 -5.68 12.04
CA THR A 317 -5.55 -6.36 12.31
C THR A 317 -4.97 -6.94 11.02
N HIS A 318 -3.67 -6.77 10.80
CA HIS A 318 -2.94 -7.28 9.62
C HIS A 318 -1.91 -8.35 9.97
N THR A 319 -1.68 -8.56 11.26
CA THR A 319 -0.56 -9.36 11.75
C THR A 319 -1.00 -10.80 12.05
N PRO A 320 -0.45 -11.82 11.36
CA PRO A 320 -0.85 -13.20 11.53
C PRO A 320 -0.12 -13.93 12.67
N VAL A 321 0.81 -13.26 13.37
CA VAL A 321 1.65 -13.86 14.42
C VAL A 321 1.73 -12.99 15.68
N PRO A 322 1.66 -13.57 16.90
CA PRO A 322 1.73 -12.81 18.15
C PRO A 322 2.95 -11.89 18.28
N ALA A 323 4.11 -12.34 17.80
CA ALA A 323 5.37 -11.60 17.90
C ALA A 323 5.42 -10.35 17.00
N GLY A 324 4.48 -10.17 16.06
CA GLY A 324 4.41 -8.99 15.21
C GLY A 324 3.61 -7.83 15.81
N HIS A 325 2.98 -8.01 16.97
CA HIS A 325 2.17 -6.99 17.63
C HIS A 325 3.01 -6.18 18.61
N ASP A 326 2.92 -4.84 18.53
CA ASP A 326 3.61 -3.94 19.44
C ASP A 326 3.13 -4.13 20.89
N ALA A 327 4.08 -4.29 21.80
CA ALA A 327 3.85 -4.44 23.23
C ALA A 327 4.96 -3.75 24.04
N PHE A 328 4.58 -3.09 25.13
CA PHE A 328 5.48 -2.27 25.94
C PHE A 328 5.54 -2.77 27.37
N THR A 329 6.70 -2.62 28.01
CA THR A 329 6.86 -3.01 29.42
C THR A 329 6.06 -2.07 30.34
N PRO A 330 5.60 -2.54 31.51
CA PRO A 330 4.93 -1.68 32.48
C PRO A 330 5.74 -0.43 32.86
N ASP A 331 7.05 -0.56 33.07
CA ASP A 331 7.92 0.58 33.40
C ASP A 331 7.96 1.63 32.29
N LEU A 332 7.91 1.19 31.02
CA LEU A 332 7.87 2.12 29.89
C LEU A 332 6.52 2.84 29.86
N MET A 333 5.41 2.11 30.04
CA MET A 333 4.08 2.72 30.17
C MET A 333 4.03 3.73 31.31
N ASP A 334 4.68 3.44 32.43
CA ASP A 334 4.73 4.35 33.57
C ASP A 334 5.40 5.67 33.23
N SER A 335 6.52 5.61 32.52
CA SER A 335 7.27 6.80 32.13
C SER A 335 6.53 7.72 31.14
N TYR A 336 5.52 7.19 30.42
CA TYR A 336 4.74 7.95 29.44
C TYR A 336 3.37 8.39 29.97
N PHE A 337 2.73 7.59 30.81
CA PHE A 337 1.32 7.77 31.13
C PHE A 337 1.03 8.11 32.60
N ALA A 338 2.06 8.25 33.45
CA ALA A 338 1.88 8.56 34.88
C ALA A 338 0.98 9.77 35.17
N HIS A 339 1.09 10.84 34.38
CA HIS A 339 0.26 12.02 34.50
C HIS A 339 -1.05 11.93 33.70
N TYR A 340 -1.16 10.95 32.80
CA TYR A 340 -2.25 10.83 31.84
C TYR A 340 -3.41 9.95 32.33
N TRP A 341 -3.13 8.79 32.93
CA TRP A 341 -4.22 7.93 33.43
C TRP A 341 -5.07 8.55 34.56
N PRO A 342 -4.60 9.50 35.39
CA PRO A 342 -5.49 10.24 36.29
C PRO A 342 -6.49 11.13 35.55
N GLU A 343 -6.14 11.68 34.38
CA GLU A 343 -7.09 12.40 33.51
C GLU A 343 -8.20 11.48 32.97
N LEU A 344 -7.88 10.20 32.81
CA LEU A 344 -8.85 9.15 32.49
C LEU A 344 -9.65 8.66 33.71
N LYS A 345 -9.39 9.18 34.93
CA LYS A 345 -9.97 8.70 36.19
C LYS A 345 -9.69 7.21 36.47
N LEU A 346 -8.50 6.74 36.09
CA LEU A 346 -8.04 5.37 36.32
C LEU A 346 -6.86 5.32 37.29
N SER A 347 -6.74 4.21 38.04
CA SER A 347 -5.48 3.84 38.69
C SER A 347 -4.49 3.30 37.65
N ARG A 348 -3.21 3.22 38.03
CA ARG A 348 -2.16 2.59 37.23
C ARG A 348 -2.53 1.16 36.82
N GLU A 349 -3.01 0.36 37.77
CA GLU A 349 -3.37 -1.04 37.55
C GLU A 349 -4.55 -1.17 36.59
N GLN A 350 -5.55 -0.30 36.73
CA GLN A 350 -6.69 -0.26 35.82
C GLN A 350 -6.29 0.14 34.41
N PHE A 351 -5.36 1.10 34.27
CA PHE A 351 -4.82 1.50 32.98
C PHE A 351 -4.04 0.36 32.32
N LEU A 352 -3.08 -0.25 33.03
CA LEU A 352 -2.28 -1.36 32.50
C LEU A 352 -3.15 -2.57 32.12
N ALA A 353 -4.22 -2.80 32.89
CA ALA A 353 -5.20 -3.84 32.58
C ALA A 353 -5.90 -3.65 31.23
N LEU A 354 -5.89 -2.46 30.62
CA LEU A 354 -6.45 -2.23 29.27
C LEU A 354 -5.63 -2.92 28.18
N GLY A 355 -4.30 -3.01 28.33
CA GLY A 355 -3.39 -3.65 27.37
C GLY A 355 -2.97 -5.08 27.74
N ALA A 356 -3.31 -5.56 28.94
CA ALA A 356 -2.86 -6.87 29.45
C ALA A 356 -3.66 -8.04 28.86
N ARG A 357 -3.01 -9.10 28.34
CA ARG A 357 -3.73 -10.33 27.93
C ARG A 357 -4.14 -11.14 29.16
N ARG A 358 -3.26 -11.22 30.15
CA ARG A 358 -3.50 -11.91 31.43
C ARG A 358 -3.73 -10.87 32.53
N LEU A 359 -4.98 -10.76 32.98
CA LEU A 359 -5.34 -9.83 34.05
C LEU A 359 -4.73 -10.26 35.39
N GLY A 360 -4.18 -9.31 36.14
CA GLY A 360 -3.60 -9.53 37.47
C GLY A 360 -2.12 -9.91 37.49
N ASP A 361 -1.47 -10.11 36.34
CA ASP A 361 -0.01 -10.28 36.25
C ASP A 361 0.68 -8.90 36.16
N PRO A 362 1.45 -8.48 37.18
CA PRO A 362 2.08 -7.15 37.20
C PRO A 362 3.22 -7.00 36.18
N TRP A 363 3.71 -8.10 35.61
CA TRP A 363 4.79 -8.12 34.62
C TRP A 363 4.28 -8.25 33.19
N GLU A 364 2.96 -8.42 33.00
CA GLU A 364 2.36 -8.52 31.67
C GLU A 364 2.60 -7.24 30.88
N THR A 365 3.16 -7.38 29.69
CA THR A 365 3.37 -6.25 28.78
C THR A 365 2.05 -5.66 28.32
N PHE A 366 2.02 -4.35 28.14
CA PHE A 366 0.89 -3.63 27.56
C PHE A 366 0.86 -3.83 26.05
N SER A 367 -0.08 -4.64 25.54
CA SER A 367 -0.24 -4.90 24.12
C SER A 367 -1.20 -3.90 23.46
N MET A 368 -0.76 -3.30 22.37
CA MET A 368 -1.54 -2.32 21.63
C MET A 368 -2.73 -2.94 20.89
N THR A 369 -2.57 -4.16 20.40
CA THR A 369 -3.68 -4.92 19.81
C THR A 369 -4.73 -5.29 20.85
N VAL A 370 -4.32 -5.64 22.08
CA VAL A 370 -5.28 -5.89 23.16
C VAL A 370 -6.03 -4.61 23.53
N LEU A 371 -5.33 -3.47 23.62
CA LEU A 371 -5.97 -2.17 23.82
C LEU A 371 -7.01 -1.91 22.72
N ALA A 372 -6.63 -2.06 21.45
CA ALA A 372 -7.54 -1.86 20.31
C ALA A 372 -8.77 -2.78 20.37
N LEU A 373 -8.57 -4.07 20.63
CA LEU A 373 -9.65 -5.07 20.74
C LEU A 373 -10.61 -4.79 21.89
N ARG A 374 -10.14 -4.20 23.00
CA ARG A 374 -11.00 -3.80 24.12
C ARG A 374 -11.70 -2.46 23.90
N MET A 375 -11.09 -1.55 23.16
CA MET A 375 -11.59 -0.18 22.97
C MET A 375 -12.38 0.01 21.67
N CYS A 376 -12.57 -1.03 20.86
CA CYS A 376 -13.35 -0.97 19.61
C CYS A 376 -14.57 -1.89 19.66
N ARG A 377 -15.69 -1.47 19.04
CA ARG A 377 -16.93 -2.29 18.99
C ARG A 377 -16.78 -3.53 18.14
N THR A 378 -15.90 -3.50 17.15
CA THR A 378 -15.67 -4.60 16.22
C THR A 378 -14.23 -4.61 15.75
N ALA A 379 -13.75 -5.79 15.39
CA ALA A 379 -12.46 -5.99 14.76
C ALA A 379 -12.57 -6.91 13.55
N ASN A 380 -11.67 -6.73 12.57
CA ASN A 380 -11.62 -7.61 11.42
C ASN A 380 -10.19 -7.97 10.99
N GLY A 381 -10.03 -9.19 10.50
CA GLY A 381 -8.89 -9.60 9.68
C GLY A 381 -9.05 -9.12 8.23
N VAL A 382 -8.05 -9.44 7.40
CA VAL A 382 -7.83 -8.84 6.06
C VAL A 382 -7.96 -9.84 4.91
N SER A 383 -8.33 -11.07 5.26
CA SER A 383 -8.73 -12.18 4.41
C SER A 383 -9.62 -13.10 5.25
N ALA A 384 -10.38 -13.99 4.61
CA ALA A 384 -11.21 -14.95 5.32
C ALA A 384 -10.38 -15.83 6.28
N LEU A 385 -9.28 -16.42 5.77
CA LEU A 385 -8.37 -17.25 6.55
C LEU A 385 -7.73 -16.48 7.71
N HIS A 386 -7.31 -15.22 7.48
CA HIS A 386 -6.74 -14.39 8.54
C HIS A 386 -7.74 -14.07 9.65
N GLY A 387 -9.02 -13.90 9.33
CA GLY A 387 -10.08 -13.78 10.33
C GLY A 387 -10.12 -14.98 11.27
N GLU A 388 -9.97 -16.20 10.74
CA GLU A 388 -9.91 -17.42 11.55
C GLU A 388 -8.65 -17.51 12.41
N VAL A 389 -7.49 -17.20 11.83
CA VAL A 389 -6.20 -17.18 12.54
C VAL A 389 -6.25 -16.16 13.69
N SER A 390 -6.79 -14.97 13.42
CA SER A 390 -6.94 -13.90 14.42
C SER A 390 -7.88 -14.31 15.57
N ARG A 391 -9.02 -14.94 15.25
CA ARG A 391 -9.93 -15.47 16.28
C ARG A 391 -9.25 -16.49 17.19
N LYS A 392 -8.48 -17.42 16.62
CA LYS A 392 -7.70 -18.41 17.39
C LYS A 392 -6.65 -17.73 18.27
N MET A 393 -5.94 -16.73 17.74
CA MET A 393 -4.87 -16.02 18.45
C MET A 393 -5.37 -15.25 19.69
N TRP A 394 -6.55 -14.63 19.57
CA TRP A 394 -7.10 -13.73 20.59
C TRP A 394 -8.24 -14.34 21.40
N ALA A 395 -8.51 -15.63 21.23
CA ALA A 395 -9.57 -16.35 21.95
C ALA A 395 -9.48 -16.20 23.47
N THR A 396 -8.27 -16.10 24.02
CA THR A 396 -8.05 -15.94 25.48
C THR A 396 -8.64 -14.65 26.06
N LEU A 397 -8.96 -13.65 25.22
CA LEU A 397 -9.55 -12.38 25.66
C LEU A 397 -11.07 -12.45 25.79
N TYR A 398 -11.72 -13.49 25.27
CA TYR A 398 -13.17 -13.57 25.17
C TYR A 398 -13.69 -14.85 25.83
N PRO A 399 -14.85 -14.82 26.50
CA PRO A 399 -15.49 -16.02 27.00
C PRO A 399 -16.08 -16.83 25.84
N GLY A 400 -16.06 -18.16 25.96
CA GLY A 400 -16.72 -19.06 25.02
C GLY A 400 -15.81 -19.58 23.89
N PRO A 401 -16.41 -20.18 22.85
CA PRO A 401 -15.67 -20.88 21.80
C PRO A 401 -15.07 -19.91 20.77
N VAL A 402 -14.02 -20.36 20.08
CA VAL A 402 -13.21 -19.56 19.13
C VAL A 402 -14.03 -18.97 17.97
N ASP A 403 -15.11 -19.64 17.55
CA ASP A 403 -16.02 -19.17 16.50
C ASP A 403 -16.89 -17.97 16.91
N LYS A 404 -17.01 -17.70 18.22
CA LYS A 404 -17.77 -16.56 18.77
C LYS A 404 -16.90 -15.36 19.12
N VAL A 405 -15.58 -15.46 18.98
CA VAL A 405 -14.67 -14.32 19.13
C VAL A 405 -15.07 -13.25 18.10
N PRO A 406 -15.34 -11.99 18.51
CA PRO A 406 -15.91 -10.93 17.67
C PRO A 406 -14.89 -10.30 16.71
N ILE A 407 -14.14 -11.16 16.00
CA ILE A 407 -13.19 -10.77 14.96
C ILE A 407 -13.69 -11.34 13.63
N GLY A 408 -14.21 -10.46 12.77
CA GLY A 408 -14.66 -10.79 11.42
C GLY A 408 -13.53 -10.76 10.40
N HIS A 409 -13.87 -10.58 9.13
CA HIS A 409 -12.91 -10.27 8.08
C HIS A 409 -13.50 -9.32 7.03
N ILE A 410 -12.64 -8.49 6.44
CA ILE A 410 -12.89 -7.79 5.20
C ILE A 410 -11.69 -8.06 4.30
N THR A 411 -11.92 -8.78 3.20
CA THR A 411 -10.84 -9.16 2.28
C THR A 411 -10.27 -7.94 1.61
N ASN A 412 -8.96 -7.74 1.71
CA ASN A 412 -8.26 -6.62 1.07
C ASN A 412 -8.47 -6.58 -0.45
N GLY A 413 -8.29 -5.40 -1.02
CA GLY A 413 -8.18 -5.19 -2.45
C GLY A 413 -7.15 -4.10 -2.78
N VAL A 414 -6.99 -3.81 -4.07
CA VAL A 414 -6.12 -2.74 -4.56
C VAL A 414 -6.87 -1.76 -5.45
N HIS A 415 -6.39 -0.51 -5.52
CA HIS A 415 -7.06 0.53 -6.30
C HIS A 415 -6.82 0.30 -7.80
N ALA A 416 -7.81 -0.24 -8.51
CA ALA A 416 -7.65 -0.73 -9.88
C ALA A 416 -7.09 0.34 -10.83
N ARG A 417 -7.53 1.61 -10.72
CA ARG A 417 -7.02 2.71 -11.56
C ARG A 417 -5.54 2.99 -11.33
N THR A 418 -5.03 2.82 -10.10
CA THR A 418 -3.58 2.95 -9.80
C THR A 418 -2.78 1.87 -10.54
N TRP A 419 -3.23 0.61 -10.47
CA TRP A 419 -2.41 -0.54 -10.84
C TRP A 419 -2.61 -1.04 -12.27
N THR A 420 -3.72 -0.69 -12.90
CA THR A 420 -3.98 -0.98 -14.33
C THR A 420 -3.07 -0.11 -15.20
N ALA A 421 -2.39 -0.71 -16.18
CA ALA A 421 -1.61 0.00 -17.18
C ALA A 421 -2.54 0.84 -18.06
N PRO A 422 -2.14 2.06 -18.51
CA PRO A 422 -2.97 2.86 -19.41
C PRO A 422 -3.36 2.09 -20.69
N LEU A 423 -2.44 1.29 -21.24
CA LEU A 423 -2.69 0.47 -22.43
C LEU A 423 -3.79 -0.59 -22.22
N MET A 424 -3.90 -1.13 -21.00
CA MET A 424 -4.97 -2.07 -20.62
C MET A 424 -6.27 -1.33 -20.31
N SER A 425 -6.17 -0.15 -19.69
CA SER A 425 -7.32 0.72 -19.45
C SER A 425 -8.03 1.11 -20.75
N ASP A 426 -7.26 1.41 -21.82
CA ASP A 426 -7.81 1.72 -23.15
C ASP A 426 -8.53 0.51 -23.75
N LEU A 427 -7.96 -0.70 -23.58
CA LEU A 427 -8.59 -1.95 -24.01
C LEU A 427 -9.90 -2.20 -23.25
N TYR A 428 -9.93 -1.97 -21.94
CA TYR A 428 -11.14 -2.12 -21.15
C TYR A 428 -12.20 -1.09 -21.52
N ALA A 429 -11.83 0.16 -21.80
CA ALA A 429 -12.78 1.16 -22.30
C ALA A 429 -13.47 0.70 -23.59
N GLN A 430 -12.72 0.08 -24.50
CA GLN A 430 -13.23 -0.41 -25.78
C GLN A 430 -14.18 -1.62 -25.63
N TYR A 431 -13.86 -2.59 -24.77
CA TYR A 431 -14.57 -3.88 -24.72
C TYR A 431 -15.51 -4.04 -23.52
N LEU A 432 -15.22 -3.40 -22.40
CA LEU A 432 -16.04 -3.47 -21.17
C LEU A 432 -17.01 -2.26 -21.07
N GLY A 433 -16.69 -1.18 -21.79
CA GLY A 433 -17.42 0.10 -21.84
C GLY A 433 -16.57 1.25 -21.27
N GLU A 434 -16.76 2.49 -21.76
CA GLU A 434 -15.98 3.66 -21.32
C GLU A 434 -16.08 3.91 -19.80
N ASP A 435 -17.21 3.54 -19.21
CA ASP A 435 -17.51 3.64 -17.78
C ASP A 435 -17.06 2.43 -16.95
N TRP A 436 -16.27 1.50 -17.51
CA TRP A 436 -15.80 0.30 -16.78
C TRP A 436 -15.15 0.65 -15.43
N SER A 437 -14.42 1.78 -15.41
CA SER A 437 -13.69 2.27 -14.25
C SER A 437 -14.61 2.79 -13.12
N ASN A 438 -15.91 2.96 -13.39
CA ASN A 438 -16.94 3.30 -12.41
C ASN A 438 -17.68 2.04 -11.89
N ARG A 439 -17.52 0.89 -12.58
CA ARG A 439 -18.19 -0.38 -12.30
C ARG A 439 -17.19 -1.51 -12.00
N ILE A 440 -16.04 -1.16 -11.42
CA ILE A 440 -14.93 -2.08 -11.14
C ILE A 440 -15.35 -3.25 -10.24
N ALA A 441 -16.33 -3.06 -9.36
CA ALA A 441 -16.81 -4.11 -8.47
C ALA A 441 -17.85 -5.04 -9.11
N ASP A 442 -18.36 -4.73 -10.31
CA ASP A 442 -19.41 -5.51 -10.97
C ASP A 442 -18.80 -6.69 -11.74
N PRO A 443 -19.01 -7.95 -11.33
CA PRO A 443 -18.51 -9.12 -12.05
C PRO A 443 -19.05 -9.22 -13.49
N ALA A 444 -20.24 -8.67 -13.77
CA ALA A 444 -20.83 -8.69 -15.10
C ALA A 444 -20.02 -7.85 -16.09
N VAL A 445 -19.43 -6.73 -15.65
CA VAL A 445 -18.52 -5.93 -16.49
C VAL A 445 -17.28 -6.74 -16.84
N TRP A 446 -16.67 -7.41 -15.86
CA TRP A 446 -15.46 -8.23 -16.08
C TRP A 446 -15.72 -9.51 -16.89
N SER A 447 -16.95 -10.02 -16.93
CA SER A 447 -17.31 -11.15 -17.80
C SER A 447 -17.10 -10.85 -19.29
N LYS A 448 -17.20 -9.57 -19.70
CA LYS A 448 -16.99 -9.13 -21.09
C LYS A 448 -15.54 -9.27 -21.58
N VAL A 449 -14.59 -9.53 -20.67
CA VAL A 449 -13.18 -9.81 -21.02
C VAL A 449 -13.06 -10.98 -22.00
N ASP A 450 -13.98 -11.94 -21.93
CA ASP A 450 -14.00 -13.09 -22.84
C ASP A 450 -14.17 -12.67 -24.32
N ALA A 451 -14.80 -11.52 -24.58
CA ALA A 451 -15.01 -10.98 -25.92
C ALA A 451 -13.80 -10.22 -26.48
N ILE A 452 -12.77 -9.94 -25.67
CA ILE A 452 -11.54 -9.29 -26.14
C ILE A 452 -10.82 -10.24 -27.12
N PRO A 453 -10.44 -9.81 -28.33
CA PRO A 453 -9.65 -10.63 -29.23
C PRO A 453 -8.30 -11.02 -28.61
N ASP A 454 -7.93 -12.30 -28.73
CA ASP A 454 -6.68 -12.83 -28.15
C ASP A 454 -5.44 -12.06 -28.64
N GLU A 455 -5.39 -11.76 -29.94
CA GLU A 455 -4.31 -11.01 -30.60
C GLU A 455 -4.10 -9.65 -29.93
N GLU A 456 -5.19 -8.97 -29.59
CA GLU A 456 -5.20 -7.62 -29.01
C GLU A 456 -4.75 -7.58 -27.56
N LEU A 457 -5.16 -8.58 -26.77
CA LEU A 457 -4.72 -8.73 -25.38
C LEU A 457 -3.24 -9.11 -25.32
N TRP A 458 -2.83 -10.08 -26.14
CA TRP A 458 -1.46 -10.58 -26.18
C TRP A 458 -0.47 -9.50 -26.62
N TRP A 459 -0.75 -8.78 -27.71
CA TRP A 459 0.11 -7.68 -28.18
C TRP A 459 0.33 -6.62 -27.10
N ARG A 460 -0.74 -6.19 -26.42
CA ARG A 460 -0.64 -5.17 -25.35
C ARG A 460 0.18 -5.67 -24.17
N HIS A 461 0.00 -6.94 -23.78
CA HIS A 461 0.81 -7.57 -22.74
C HIS A 461 2.29 -7.62 -23.11
N GLN A 462 2.62 -8.04 -24.33
CA GLN A 462 4.01 -8.06 -24.82
C GLN A 462 4.64 -6.65 -24.83
N ALA A 463 3.89 -5.63 -25.28
CA ALA A 463 4.36 -4.25 -25.23
C ALA A 463 4.61 -3.74 -23.79
N LEU A 464 3.81 -4.18 -22.80
CA LEU A 464 4.05 -3.85 -21.40
C LEU A 464 5.25 -4.58 -20.82
N LYS A 465 5.48 -5.83 -21.23
CA LYS A 465 6.67 -6.60 -20.87
C LYS A 465 7.95 -5.99 -21.41
N GLU A 466 7.95 -5.55 -22.67
CA GLU A 466 9.08 -4.80 -23.25
C GLU A 466 9.41 -3.54 -22.43
N ARG A 467 8.38 -2.79 -22.01
CA ARG A 467 8.55 -1.61 -21.15
C ARG A 467 9.09 -1.97 -19.77
N LEU A 468 8.67 -3.09 -19.20
CA LEU A 468 9.22 -3.60 -17.94
C LEU A 468 10.71 -3.94 -18.10
N ILE A 469 11.09 -4.68 -19.14
CA ILE A 469 12.49 -5.04 -19.39
C ILE A 469 13.35 -3.80 -19.60
N ALA A 470 12.88 -2.82 -20.37
CA ALA A 470 13.57 -1.54 -20.53
C ALA A 470 13.78 -0.82 -19.19
N HIS A 471 12.76 -0.83 -18.32
CA HIS A 471 12.86 -0.29 -16.97
C HIS A 471 13.87 -1.05 -16.10
N VAL A 472 13.87 -2.39 -16.15
CA VAL A 472 14.85 -3.21 -15.43
C VAL A 472 16.26 -2.89 -15.87
N ARG A 473 16.50 -2.81 -17.19
CA ARG A 473 17.82 -2.47 -17.75
C ARG A 473 18.28 -1.08 -17.33
N ASP A 474 17.40 -0.08 -17.34
CA ASP A 474 17.70 1.27 -16.85
C ASP A 474 18.14 1.25 -15.38
N ARG A 475 17.34 0.63 -14.50
CA ARG A 475 17.65 0.53 -13.07
C ARG A 475 18.95 -0.23 -12.81
N MET A 476 19.18 -1.31 -13.54
CA MET A 476 20.41 -2.11 -13.44
C MET A 476 21.65 -1.31 -13.87
N LYS A 477 21.57 -0.52 -14.96
CA LYS A 477 22.67 0.36 -15.37
C LYS A 477 22.97 1.42 -14.31
N VAL A 478 21.96 2.04 -13.72
CA VAL A 478 22.12 2.99 -12.60
C VAL A 478 22.79 2.31 -11.40
N ALA A 479 22.31 1.12 -11.01
CA ALA A 479 22.84 0.36 -9.89
C ALA A 479 24.33 -0.02 -10.11
N ARG A 480 24.68 -0.60 -11.26
CA ARG A 480 26.07 -0.99 -11.60
C ARG A 480 27.02 0.21 -11.62
N ARG A 481 26.58 1.36 -12.17
CA ARG A 481 27.34 2.61 -12.11
C ARG A 481 27.56 3.09 -10.68
N SER A 482 26.53 3.04 -9.84
CA SER A 482 26.62 3.48 -8.44
C SER A 482 27.59 2.64 -7.60
N ARG A 483 27.78 1.36 -7.95
CA ARG A 483 28.78 0.45 -7.34
C ARG A 483 30.19 0.59 -7.93
N GLY A 484 30.37 1.44 -8.95
CA GLY A 484 31.62 1.59 -9.68
C GLY A 484 32.06 0.30 -10.36
N GLU A 485 31.14 -0.44 -10.97
CA GLU A 485 31.47 -1.60 -11.81
C GLU A 485 32.13 -1.18 -13.14
N SER A 486 32.75 -2.14 -13.85
CA SER A 486 33.40 -1.87 -15.14
C SER A 486 32.39 -1.45 -16.21
N GLN A 487 32.87 -0.70 -17.22
CA GLN A 487 32.04 -0.31 -18.37
C GLN A 487 31.48 -1.53 -19.11
N GLU A 488 32.28 -2.60 -19.25
CA GLU A 488 31.83 -3.88 -19.81
C GLU A 488 30.66 -4.49 -19.03
N SER A 489 30.70 -4.47 -17.69
CA SER A 489 29.58 -4.92 -16.87
C SER A 489 28.34 -4.05 -17.10
N ILE A 490 28.51 -2.73 -17.19
CA ILE A 490 27.38 -1.82 -17.43
C ILE A 490 26.75 -2.06 -18.81
N ASP A 491 27.57 -2.29 -19.84
CA ASP A 491 27.10 -2.51 -21.21
C ASP A 491 26.46 -3.90 -21.38
N ALA A 492 26.91 -4.92 -20.63
CA ALA A 492 26.28 -6.24 -20.62
C ALA A 492 24.80 -6.23 -20.23
N VAL A 493 24.33 -5.19 -19.52
CA VAL A 493 22.91 -5.01 -19.17
C VAL A 493 22.02 -4.87 -20.42
N ASP A 494 22.56 -4.48 -21.58
CA ASP A 494 21.77 -4.41 -22.81
C ASP A 494 21.29 -5.79 -23.30
N HIS A 495 21.93 -6.86 -22.86
CA HIS A 495 21.53 -8.24 -23.13
C HIS A 495 20.71 -8.88 -22.01
N LEU A 496 20.53 -8.18 -20.87
CA LEU A 496 19.79 -8.67 -19.72
C LEU A 496 18.29 -8.77 -20.03
N LEU A 497 17.71 -9.96 -19.83
CA LEU A 497 16.31 -10.31 -20.07
C LEU A 497 15.88 -10.18 -21.55
N ASN A 498 14.94 -11.01 -21.97
CA ASN A 498 14.40 -11.00 -23.33
C ASN A 498 12.87 -10.95 -23.28
N PRO A 499 12.20 -10.04 -24.02
CA PRO A 499 10.74 -9.91 -24.01
C PRO A 499 10.01 -11.16 -24.51
N ASN A 500 10.63 -11.97 -25.36
CA ASN A 500 10.02 -13.21 -25.86
C ASN A 500 10.03 -14.35 -24.84
N CYS A 501 10.70 -14.16 -23.70
CA CYS A 501 10.83 -15.21 -22.67
C CYS A 501 9.77 -15.05 -21.57
N LEU A 502 9.31 -16.19 -21.05
CA LEU A 502 8.45 -16.27 -19.87
C LEU A 502 9.12 -15.55 -18.69
N THR A 503 8.48 -14.50 -18.21
CA THR A 503 9.00 -13.57 -17.19
C THR A 503 8.23 -13.70 -15.89
N ILE A 504 8.91 -14.18 -14.85
CA ILE A 504 8.39 -14.30 -13.49
C ILE A 504 8.76 -13.05 -12.69
N GLY A 505 7.79 -12.49 -11.97
CA GLY A 505 8.00 -11.41 -11.01
C GLY A 505 7.97 -11.92 -9.57
N PHE A 506 8.93 -11.48 -8.77
CA PHE A 506 8.91 -11.62 -7.32
C PHE A 506 9.30 -10.29 -6.67
N ALA A 507 8.34 -9.56 -6.10
CA ALA A 507 8.67 -8.35 -5.32
C ALA A 507 7.91 -8.22 -4.00
N ARG A 508 8.68 -8.21 -2.91
CA ARG A 508 8.18 -8.20 -1.53
C ARG A 508 9.30 -7.93 -0.52
N ARG A 509 8.93 -7.69 0.74
CA ARG A 509 9.89 -7.69 1.85
C ARG A 509 10.63 -9.04 1.88
N PHE A 510 11.95 -8.99 1.97
CA PHE A 510 12.76 -10.18 2.21
C PHE A 510 12.79 -10.50 3.71
N SER A 511 12.36 -11.72 4.04
CA SER A 511 12.39 -12.31 5.39
C SER A 511 12.37 -13.84 5.25
N GLN A 512 12.67 -14.54 6.34
CA GLN A 512 12.71 -16.01 6.36
C GLN A 512 11.38 -16.64 5.91
N TYR A 513 10.25 -16.15 6.42
CA TYR A 513 8.94 -16.75 6.11
C TYR A 513 8.45 -16.46 4.68
N LYS A 514 8.95 -15.42 4.01
CA LYS A 514 8.58 -15.09 2.63
C LYS A 514 9.31 -15.94 1.58
N ARG A 515 10.36 -16.65 1.99
CA ARG A 515 11.10 -17.65 1.19
C ARG A 515 11.53 -17.17 -0.20
N GLY A 516 12.11 -15.98 -0.27
CA GLY A 516 12.63 -15.43 -1.55
C GLY A 516 13.72 -16.29 -2.20
N ASN A 517 14.35 -17.18 -1.44
CA ASN A 517 15.34 -18.15 -1.88
C ASN A 517 14.79 -19.58 -2.11
N LEU A 518 13.47 -19.81 -2.09
CA LEU A 518 12.92 -21.17 -2.27
C LEU A 518 13.38 -21.81 -3.59
N LEU A 519 13.40 -21.02 -4.68
CA LEU A 519 13.91 -21.44 -5.99
C LEU A 519 15.40 -21.78 -6.02
N LEU A 520 16.17 -21.39 -4.99
CA LEU A 520 17.59 -21.70 -4.88
C LEU A 520 17.85 -23.01 -4.12
N ARG A 521 16.80 -23.61 -3.55
CA ARG A 521 16.93 -24.83 -2.74
C ARG A 521 17.51 -25.99 -3.57
N ASP A 522 17.05 -26.13 -4.82
CA ASP A 522 17.68 -26.99 -5.82
C ASP A 522 18.28 -26.13 -6.94
N ALA A 523 19.48 -25.60 -6.69
CA ALA A 523 20.18 -24.76 -7.65
C ALA A 523 20.42 -25.46 -9.00
N GLN A 524 20.64 -26.78 -9.02
CA GLN A 524 20.88 -27.51 -10.27
C GLN A 524 19.62 -27.58 -11.14
N ARG A 525 18.47 -27.87 -10.54
CA ARG A 525 17.18 -27.88 -11.25
C ARG A 525 16.78 -26.48 -11.69
N ALA A 526 17.01 -25.47 -10.84
CA ALA A 526 16.80 -24.08 -11.21
C ALA A 526 17.66 -23.70 -12.43
N LEU A 527 18.97 -23.99 -12.43
CA LEU A 527 19.85 -23.72 -13.58
C LEU A 527 19.37 -24.40 -14.87
N LYS A 528 18.84 -25.63 -14.79
CA LYS A 528 18.25 -26.31 -15.96
C LYS A 528 17.01 -25.60 -16.50
N ILE A 529 16.14 -25.07 -15.63
CA ILE A 529 14.92 -24.36 -16.03
C ILE A 529 15.28 -23.01 -16.67
N PHE A 530 16.06 -22.18 -15.98
CA PHE A 530 16.42 -20.84 -16.46
C PHE A 530 17.38 -20.89 -17.66
N GLY A 531 18.24 -21.92 -17.73
CA GLY A 531 19.17 -22.16 -18.83
C GLY A 531 18.57 -22.93 -20.02
N ASN A 532 17.28 -23.30 -19.99
CA ASN A 532 16.64 -24.06 -21.07
C ASN A 532 16.54 -23.20 -22.35
N PRO A 533 17.15 -23.61 -23.48
CA PRO A 533 17.10 -22.83 -24.72
C PRO A 533 15.75 -22.96 -25.46
N ASP A 534 15.04 -24.07 -25.30
CA ASP A 534 13.80 -24.37 -26.01
C ASP A 534 12.58 -23.73 -25.33
N ARG A 535 12.62 -23.64 -23.99
CA ARG A 535 11.58 -23.04 -23.15
C ARG A 535 12.21 -22.11 -22.11
N PRO A 536 12.79 -20.97 -22.54
CA PRO A 536 13.56 -20.13 -21.63
C PRO A 536 12.68 -19.52 -20.54
N VAL A 537 13.18 -19.48 -19.32
CA VAL A 537 12.50 -18.80 -18.20
C VAL A 537 13.41 -17.70 -17.69
N GLN A 538 12.83 -16.58 -17.28
CA GLN A 538 13.56 -15.49 -16.63
C GLN A 538 12.79 -14.98 -15.42
N ILE A 539 13.49 -14.40 -14.45
CA ILE A 539 12.89 -13.91 -13.21
C ILE A 539 13.46 -12.56 -12.79
N ILE A 540 12.58 -11.70 -12.29
CA ILE A 540 12.90 -10.38 -11.75
C ILE A 540 12.56 -10.38 -10.26
N PHE A 541 13.59 -10.23 -9.43
CA PHE A 541 13.48 -10.00 -8.00
C PHE A 541 13.49 -8.51 -7.69
N SER A 542 12.76 -8.10 -6.65
CA SER A 542 12.90 -6.76 -6.08
C SER A 542 12.38 -6.74 -4.64
N GLY A 543 12.87 -5.82 -3.82
CA GLY A 543 12.39 -5.67 -2.45
C GLY A 543 13.51 -5.42 -1.44
N LYS A 544 13.09 -5.12 -0.21
CA LYS A 544 13.95 -4.69 0.88
C LYS A 544 13.92 -5.69 2.03
N ALA A 545 15.06 -5.94 2.65
CA ALA A 545 15.11 -6.57 3.98
C ALA A 545 14.99 -5.48 5.06
N HIS A 546 14.43 -5.81 6.21
CA HIS A 546 14.42 -4.85 7.33
C HIS A 546 15.88 -4.58 7.77
N PRO A 547 16.26 -3.35 8.18
CA PRO A 547 17.65 -3.04 8.54
C PRO A 547 18.25 -3.96 9.59
N ALA A 548 17.44 -4.36 10.58
CA ALA A 548 17.79 -5.30 11.65
C ALA A 548 17.59 -6.79 11.29
N ASP A 549 17.10 -7.14 10.10
CA ASP A 549 16.88 -8.52 9.66
C ASP A 549 18.07 -9.00 8.81
N GLU A 550 19.13 -9.43 9.49
CA GLU A 550 20.34 -9.93 8.82
C GLU A 550 20.07 -11.12 7.91
N GLU A 551 19.15 -12.02 8.27
CA GLU A 551 18.85 -13.18 7.43
C GLU A 551 18.13 -12.75 6.15
N GLY A 552 17.21 -11.78 6.23
CA GLY A 552 16.63 -11.14 5.05
C GLY A 552 17.70 -10.56 4.12
N LYS A 553 18.73 -9.90 4.68
CA LYS A 553 19.87 -9.36 3.89
C LYS A 553 20.72 -10.48 3.28
N ARG A 554 20.94 -11.58 3.99
CA ARG A 554 21.64 -12.77 3.45
C ARG A 554 20.88 -13.44 2.30
N ILE A 555 19.54 -13.48 2.36
CA ILE A 555 18.72 -13.97 1.24
C ILE A 555 18.96 -13.13 -0.01
N ILE A 556 18.96 -11.79 0.11
CA ILE A 556 19.26 -10.87 -1.00
C ILE A 556 20.67 -11.13 -1.53
N GLN A 557 21.66 -11.26 -0.64
CA GLN A 557 23.05 -11.53 -1.02
C GLN A 557 23.18 -12.81 -1.85
N LYS A 558 22.56 -13.92 -1.41
CA LYS A 558 22.55 -15.19 -2.16
C LYS A 558 21.88 -15.06 -3.54
N LEU A 559 20.79 -14.28 -3.63
CA LEU A 559 20.14 -14.00 -4.92
C LEU A 559 21.07 -13.20 -5.85
N MET A 560 21.82 -12.24 -5.31
CA MET A 560 22.80 -11.48 -6.08
C MET A 560 23.94 -12.37 -6.58
N GLU A 561 24.46 -13.28 -5.76
CA GLU A 561 25.45 -14.27 -6.19
C GLU A 561 24.93 -15.11 -7.37
N TRP A 562 23.67 -15.55 -7.28
CA TRP A 562 23.02 -16.31 -8.35
C TRP A 562 22.86 -15.52 -9.65
N CYS A 563 22.61 -14.21 -9.58
CA CYS A 563 22.55 -13.33 -10.76
C CYS A 563 23.88 -13.26 -11.54
N HIS A 564 25.01 -13.65 -10.93
CA HIS A 564 26.32 -13.64 -11.58
C HIS A 564 26.68 -14.99 -12.22
N ASP A 565 25.87 -16.03 -12.04
CA ASP A 565 26.13 -17.34 -12.63
C ASP A 565 26.09 -17.24 -14.18
N PRO A 566 27.17 -17.62 -14.89
CA PRO A 566 27.25 -17.47 -16.34
C PRO A 566 26.11 -18.15 -17.12
N ALA A 567 25.52 -19.22 -16.59
CA ALA A 567 24.45 -19.95 -17.27
C ALA A 567 23.11 -19.20 -17.27
N ILE A 568 22.92 -18.24 -16.36
CA ILE A 568 21.63 -17.56 -16.14
C ILE A 568 21.74 -16.04 -15.94
N ARG A 569 22.94 -15.45 -16.08
CA ARG A 569 23.20 -14.01 -15.86
C ARG A 569 22.32 -13.08 -16.69
N ASP A 570 21.84 -13.55 -17.84
CA ASP A 570 20.95 -12.78 -18.74
C ASP A 570 19.46 -13.11 -18.49
N ARG A 571 19.16 -13.96 -17.51
CA ARG A 571 17.82 -14.46 -17.15
C ARG A 571 17.35 -14.06 -15.76
N VAL A 572 18.25 -13.60 -14.89
CA VAL A 572 17.91 -13.22 -13.52
C VAL A 572 18.31 -11.77 -13.28
N ALA A 573 17.36 -10.97 -12.79
CA ALA A 573 17.61 -9.58 -12.44
C ALA A 573 17.15 -9.30 -11.00
N PHE A 574 17.86 -8.41 -10.30
CA PHE A 574 17.44 -7.88 -9.00
C PHE A 574 17.36 -6.36 -9.08
N ILE A 575 16.16 -5.80 -8.95
CA ILE A 575 15.95 -4.34 -8.92
C ILE A 575 16.04 -3.85 -7.47
N GLU A 576 16.99 -2.96 -7.22
CA GLU A 576 17.19 -2.30 -5.93
C GLU A 576 16.16 -1.19 -5.68
N ASP A 577 15.96 -0.88 -4.40
CA ASP A 577 15.15 0.23 -3.90
C ASP A 577 13.69 0.19 -4.37
N TYR A 578 13.08 -0.99 -4.28
CA TYR A 578 11.67 -1.21 -4.61
C TYR A 578 10.74 -0.11 -4.05
N ASP A 579 9.96 0.50 -4.93
CA ASP A 579 8.97 1.53 -4.64
C ASP A 579 7.65 1.29 -5.41
N ILE A 580 6.69 2.22 -5.29
CA ILE A 580 5.39 2.15 -5.97
C ILE A 580 5.56 2.13 -7.48
N PHE A 581 6.45 2.98 -8.04
CA PHE A 581 6.69 3.06 -9.48
C PHE A 581 7.24 1.74 -10.04
N THR A 582 8.26 1.18 -9.39
CA THR A 582 8.84 -0.12 -9.73
C THR A 582 7.79 -1.22 -9.61
N GLY A 583 6.99 -1.19 -8.53
CA GLY A 583 5.85 -2.08 -8.33
C GLY A 583 4.83 -2.03 -9.47
N GLN A 584 4.50 -0.83 -9.97
CA GLN A 584 3.62 -0.66 -11.13
C GLN A 584 4.22 -1.31 -12.38
N LYS A 585 5.50 -1.08 -12.68
CA LYS A 585 6.14 -1.68 -13.87
C LYS A 585 6.13 -3.20 -13.82
N LEU A 586 6.41 -3.77 -12.65
CA LEU A 586 6.41 -5.22 -12.46
C LEU A 586 5.01 -5.80 -12.69
N VAL A 587 3.99 -5.36 -11.94
CA VAL A 587 2.64 -5.94 -12.03
C VAL A 587 1.93 -5.67 -13.36
N GLN A 588 2.45 -4.73 -14.17
CA GLN A 588 1.95 -4.44 -15.51
C GLN A 588 2.58 -5.30 -16.60
N GLY A 589 3.80 -5.84 -16.40
CA GLY A 589 4.59 -6.44 -17.47
C GLY A 589 5.03 -7.90 -17.25
N VAL A 590 4.89 -8.46 -16.05
CA VAL A 590 5.26 -9.87 -15.82
C VAL A 590 4.18 -10.83 -16.32
N ASP A 591 4.60 -12.03 -16.73
CA ASP A 591 3.70 -13.12 -17.11
C ASP A 591 3.12 -13.83 -15.89
N VAL A 592 3.99 -14.13 -14.92
CA VAL A 592 3.66 -14.83 -13.69
C VAL A 592 4.09 -14.01 -12.47
N TRP A 593 3.19 -13.87 -11.50
CA TRP A 593 3.52 -13.32 -10.19
C TRP A 593 3.72 -14.46 -9.18
N LEU A 594 4.93 -14.57 -8.63
CA LEU A 594 5.30 -15.64 -7.72
C LEU A 594 5.13 -15.22 -6.25
N ASN A 595 4.44 -16.05 -5.47
CA ASN A 595 4.15 -15.79 -4.06
C ASN A 595 4.22 -17.08 -3.22
N ASN A 596 5.29 -17.27 -2.46
CA ASN A 596 5.58 -18.53 -1.77
C ASN A 596 5.89 -18.38 -0.26
N PRO A 597 5.14 -17.60 0.53
CA PRO A 597 5.32 -17.51 1.98
C PRO A 597 5.01 -18.85 2.65
N ARG A 598 5.51 -19.06 3.86
CA ARG A 598 5.15 -20.22 4.67
C ARG A 598 3.71 -20.09 5.18
N ARG A 599 2.90 -21.14 5.01
CA ARG A 599 1.54 -21.22 5.58
C ARG A 599 1.58 -21.30 7.11
N PRO A 600 0.69 -20.64 7.87
CA PRO A 600 -0.31 -19.64 7.49
C PRO A 600 0.17 -18.21 7.81
N LEU A 601 1.40 -17.86 7.43
CA LEU A 601 2.07 -16.61 7.83
C LEU A 601 1.77 -15.45 6.88
N GLU A 602 0.95 -15.67 5.85
CA GLU A 602 0.44 -14.60 4.99
C GLU A 602 -0.99 -14.21 5.39
N ALA A 603 -1.17 -13.03 5.99
CA ALA A 603 -2.51 -12.54 6.33
C ALA A 603 -3.38 -12.21 5.10
N SER A 604 -2.78 -11.73 4.01
CA SER A 604 -3.48 -11.36 2.78
C SER A 604 -2.48 -11.42 1.62
N GLY A 605 -2.22 -10.33 0.89
CA GLY A 605 -1.17 -10.28 -0.13
C GLY A 605 -1.52 -9.37 -1.30
N THR A 606 -1.63 -8.06 -1.05
CA THR A 606 -2.05 -7.08 -2.06
C THR A 606 -1.17 -7.04 -3.30
N SER A 607 0.08 -7.52 -3.26
CA SER A 607 0.92 -7.57 -4.46
C SER A 607 0.41 -8.54 -5.53
N GLY A 608 -0.10 -9.72 -5.14
CA GLY A 608 -0.69 -10.68 -6.08
C GLY A 608 -2.06 -10.24 -6.61
N GLN A 609 -2.78 -9.44 -5.82
CA GLN A 609 -4.05 -8.83 -6.20
C GLN A 609 -3.92 -7.77 -7.32
N LYS A 610 -2.73 -7.20 -7.54
CA LYS A 610 -2.49 -6.16 -8.56
C LYS A 610 -2.32 -6.72 -9.96
N VAL A 611 -1.71 -7.90 -10.07
CA VAL A 611 -1.24 -8.42 -11.37
C VAL A 611 -2.41 -8.80 -12.29
N CYS A 612 -3.55 -9.20 -11.72
CA CYS A 612 -4.71 -9.65 -12.49
C CYS A 612 -5.27 -8.54 -13.39
N PHE A 613 -5.21 -7.27 -12.96
CA PHE A 613 -5.71 -6.13 -13.76
C PHE A 613 -4.95 -5.94 -15.08
N ASN A 614 -3.78 -6.55 -15.25
CA ASN A 614 -2.97 -6.47 -16.46
C ASN A 614 -2.82 -7.82 -17.18
N GLY A 615 -3.62 -8.83 -16.81
CA GLY A 615 -3.56 -10.15 -17.44
C GLY A 615 -2.42 -11.05 -16.94
N GLY A 616 -1.63 -10.62 -15.95
CA GLY A 616 -0.66 -11.51 -15.33
C GLY A 616 -1.34 -12.57 -14.46
N ILE A 617 -0.66 -13.70 -14.30
CA ILE A 617 -1.22 -14.90 -13.68
C ILE A 617 -0.46 -15.19 -12.37
N ASN A 618 -1.18 -15.56 -11.31
CA ASN A 618 -0.53 -15.86 -10.04
C ASN A 618 -0.10 -17.33 -9.96
N CYS A 619 1.09 -17.55 -9.43
CA CYS A 619 1.57 -18.85 -8.96
C CYS A 619 1.90 -18.68 -7.47
N SER A 620 1.04 -19.22 -6.61
CA SER A 620 1.11 -18.94 -5.17
C SER A 620 0.77 -20.15 -4.32
N VAL A 621 1.31 -20.21 -3.11
CA VAL A 621 0.77 -21.11 -2.08
C VAL A 621 -0.68 -20.75 -1.76
N LEU A 622 -1.48 -21.73 -1.37
CA LEU A 622 -2.82 -21.53 -0.80
C LEU A 622 -2.69 -20.98 0.63
N ASP A 623 -2.41 -19.68 0.73
CA ASP A 623 -2.39 -18.90 1.96
C ASP A 623 -2.93 -17.49 1.70
N GLY A 624 -3.33 -16.80 2.76
CA GLY A 624 -3.80 -15.43 2.72
C GLY A 624 -4.88 -15.19 1.66
N TRP A 625 -4.58 -14.28 0.72
CA TRP A 625 -5.52 -13.88 -0.33
C TRP A 625 -5.77 -14.97 -1.40
N TRP A 626 -4.83 -15.90 -1.61
CA TRP A 626 -4.93 -16.86 -2.72
C TRP A 626 -5.94 -17.97 -2.45
N CYS A 627 -6.22 -18.28 -1.18
CA CYS A 627 -7.32 -19.17 -0.80
C CYS A 627 -8.69 -18.67 -1.30
N GLU A 628 -8.87 -17.36 -1.40
CA GLU A 628 -10.12 -16.75 -1.89
C GLU A 628 -10.10 -16.53 -3.41
N GLY A 629 -8.93 -16.34 -4.00
CA GLY A 629 -8.76 -16.01 -5.41
C GLY A 629 -8.57 -17.22 -6.33
N TYR A 630 -7.97 -18.30 -5.85
CA TYR A 630 -7.69 -19.47 -6.67
C TYR A 630 -8.97 -20.23 -7.02
N GLN A 631 -9.15 -20.53 -8.30
CA GLN A 631 -10.25 -21.36 -8.79
C GLN A 631 -9.69 -22.59 -9.47
N ALA A 632 -10.14 -23.78 -9.05
CA ALA A 632 -9.79 -25.05 -9.67
C ALA A 632 -10.96 -25.60 -10.49
N GLY A 633 -10.64 -26.28 -11.60
CA GLY A 633 -11.58 -27.03 -12.41
C GLY A 633 -11.95 -28.37 -11.76
N PRO A 634 -12.89 -29.12 -12.37
CA PRO A 634 -13.28 -30.45 -11.88
C PRO A 634 -12.14 -31.47 -11.85
N ASP A 635 -11.09 -31.25 -12.65
CA ASP A 635 -9.87 -32.05 -12.71
C ASP A 635 -8.82 -31.67 -11.65
N GLY A 636 -9.14 -30.72 -10.77
CA GLY A 636 -8.26 -30.20 -9.73
C GLY A 636 -7.21 -29.20 -10.22
N LYS A 637 -7.16 -28.91 -11.53
CA LYS A 637 -6.20 -27.94 -12.10
C LYS A 637 -6.71 -26.52 -11.99
N GLY A 638 -5.79 -25.57 -11.86
CA GLY A 638 -6.13 -24.17 -11.77
C GLY A 638 -6.76 -23.65 -13.08
N LEU A 639 -7.80 -22.83 -12.95
CA LEU A 639 -8.46 -22.12 -14.06
C LEU A 639 -7.90 -20.72 -14.27
N ASN A 640 -7.41 -20.07 -13.21
CA ASN A 640 -6.97 -18.67 -13.20
C ASN A 640 -5.56 -18.47 -12.61
N GLY A 641 -4.79 -19.55 -12.44
CA GLY A 641 -3.43 -19.54 -11.92
C GLY A 641 -3.02 -20.89 -11.38
N TRP A 642 -1.97 -20.92 -10.55
CA TRP A 642 -1.41 -22.15 -10.00
C TRP A 642 -1.27 -22.10 -8.48
N ALA A 643 -1.47 -23.25 -7.84
CA ALA A 643 -1.31 -23.45 -6.40
C ALA A 643 0.01 -24.21 -6.13
N ILE A 644 0.86 -23.67 -5.26
CA ILE A 644 2.13 -24.31 -4.85
C ILE A 644 1.87 -25.19 -3.62
N GLY A 645 2.19 -26.48 -3.77
CA GLY A 645 1.95 -27.50 -2.76
C GLY A 645 0.45 -27.79 -2.56
N GLU A 646 0.16 -28.62 -1.57
CA GLU A 646 -1.21 -28.94 -1.15
C GLU A 646 -1.75 -27.89 -0.17
N ASP A 647 -3.07 -27.85 0.01
CA ASP A 647 -3.75 -27.09 1.07
C ASP A 647 -3.60 -27.81 2.43
N ALA A 648 -2.35 -27.94 2.86
CA ALA A 648 -1.96 -28.61 4.09
C ALA A 648 -0.94 -27.79 4.88
N HIS A 649 -1.14 -27.76 6.19
CA HIS A 649 -0.19 -27.17 7.13
C HIS A 649 0.57 -28.29 7.87
N THR A 650 1.89 -28.16 7.91
CA THR A 650 2.78 -29.01 8.70
C THR A 650 3.53 -28.15 9.71
N SER A 651 3.80 -28.70 10.89
CA SER A 651 4.65 -28.05 11.89
C SER A 651 6.14 -28.12 11.52
N ASP A 652 6.52 -29.02 10.61
CA ASP A 652 7.89 -29.15 10.10
C ASP A 652 8.11 -28.22 8.90
N GLN A 653 8.81 -27.12 9.18
CA GLN A 653 9.10 -26.08 8.20
C GLN A 653 10.04 -26.55 7.08
N GLU A 654 10.97 -27.46 7.39
CA GLU A 654 11.93 -27.96 6.40
C GLU A 654 11.26 -28.95 5.45
N LEU A 655 10.35 -29.78 5.98
CA LEU A 655 9.48 -30.62 5.17
C LEU A 655 8.58 -29.78 4.25
N GLN A 656 7.97 -28.71 4.78
CA GLN A 656 7.15 -27.80 3.98
C GLN A 656 7.94 -27.16 2.84
N ASP A 657 9.14 -26.66 3.14
CA ASP A 657 9.99 -26.01 2.15
C ASP A 657 10.42 -26.98 1.04
N ARG A 658 10.68 -28.26 1.37
CA ARG A 658 10.96 -29.29 0.37
C ARG A 658 9.75 -29.56 -0.53
N ILE A 659 8.56 -29.79 0.06
CA ILE A 659 7.33 -30.09 -0.69
C ILE A 659 6.97 -28.92 -1.62
N ASP A 660 6.96 -27.71 -1.07
CA ASP A 660 6.60 -26.51 -1.84
C ASP A 660 7.63 -26.23 -2.95
N SER A 661 8.92 -26.48 -2.69
CA SER A 661 9.97 -26.35 -3.72
C SER A 661 9.82 -27.38 -4.84
N GLU A 662 9.57 -28.65 -4.51
CA GLU A 662 9.36 -29.72 -5.50
C GLU A 662 8.13 -29.44 -6.36
N SER A 663 7.03 -29.02 -5.74
CA SER A 663 5.80 -28.62 -6.41
C SER A 663 6.03 -27.42 -7.35
N LEU A 664 6.73 -26.38 -6.88
CA LEU A 664 7.03 -25.21 -7.70
C LEU A 664 7.84 -25.57 -8.96
N TYR A 665 8.87 -26.42 -8.83
CA TYR A 665 9.63 -26.84 -9.99
C TYR A 665 8.81 -27.68 -10.98
N HIS A 666 7.98 -28.60 -10.48
CA HIS A 666 7.08 -29.39 -11.33
C HIS A 666 6.11 -28.47 -12.10
N LEU A 667 5.50 -27.49 -11.43
CA LEU A 667 4.65 -26.50 -12.09
C LEU A 667 5.40 -25.73 -13.18
N LEU A 668 6.62 -25.28 -12.92
CA LEU A 668 7.43 -24.55 -13.91
C LEU A 668 7.77 -25.40 -15.13
N GLU A 669 8.16 -26.65 -14.93
CA GLU A 669 8.65 -27.55 -15.97
C GLU A 669 7.52 -28.17 -16.81
N GLU A 670 6.42 -28.56 -16.17
CA GLU A 670 5.38 -29.39 -16.78
C GLU A 670 4.11 -28.62 -17.15
N GLU A 671 3.86 -27.47 -16.52
CA GLU A 671 2.63 -26.71 -16.74
C GLU A 671 2.90 -25.29 -17.26
N ILE A 672 3.61 -24.46 -16.50
CA ILE A 672 3.74 -23.02 -16.77
C ILE A 672 4.54 -22.77 -18.05
N ALA A 673 5.80 -23.23 -18.12
CA ALA A 673 6.63 -23.01 -19.30
C ALA A 673 6.06 -23.69 -20.55
N PRO A 674 5.61 -24.97 -20.50
CA PRO A 674 4.98 -25.60 -21.65
C PRO A 674 3.75 -24.85 -22.17
N THR A 675 2.86 -24.37 -21.29
CA THR A 675 1.66 -23.63 -21.68
C THR A 675 2.02 -22.28 -22.32
N TYR A 676 3.03 -21.57 -21.81
CA TYR A 676 3.46 -20.29 -22.36
C TYR A 676 4.03 -20.43 -23.78
N TYR A 677 4.77 -21.51 -24.04
CA TYR A 677 5.42 -21.76 -25.34
C TYR A 677 4.59 -22.58 -26.33
N ASP A 678 3.42 -23.09 -25.92
CA ASP A 678 2.46 -23.78 -26.78
C ASP A 678 1.69 -22.76 -27.63
N CYS A 679 2.31 -22.33 -28.73
CA CYS A 679 1.78 -21.36 -29.67
C CYS A 679 1.11 -22.02 -30.87
N ASP A 680 0.02 -21.42 -31.36
CA ASP A 680 -0.61 -21.82 -32.61
C ASP A 680 0.19 -21.38 -33.85
N ALA A 681 -0.34 -21.66 -35.05
CA ALA A 681 0.31 -21.30 -36.31
C ALA A 681 0.50 -19.78 -36.53
N ASN A 682 -0.23 -18.93 -35.79
CA ASN A 682 -0.09 -17.48 -35.82
C ASN A 682 0.86 -16.96 -34.72
N GLY A 683 1.47 -17.85 -33.93
CA GLY A 683 2.37 -17.50 -32.84
C GLY A 683 1.65 -17.08 -31.55
N LEU A 684 0.36 -17.41 -31.39
CA LEU A 684 -0.39 -17.08 -30.18
C LEU A 684 -0.47 -18.26 -29.19
N PRO A 685 -0.15 -18.05 -27.91
CA PRO A 685 -0.34 -19.07 -26.89
C PRO A 685 -1.79 -19.05 -26.38
N ARG A 686 -2.70 -19.67 -27.15
CA ARG A 686 -4.16 -19.63 -26.91
C ARG A 686 -4.54 -20.02 -25.48
N ARG A 687 -3.95 -21.10 -24.97
CA ARG A 687 -4.21 -21.57 -23.61
C ARG A 687 -3.70 -20.59 -22.55
N TRP A 688 -2.55 -19.97 -22.77
CA TRP A 688 -2.04 -18.92 -21.88
C TRP A 688 -2.97 -17.71 -21.85
N ILE A 689 -3.44 -17.25 -23.00
CA ILE A 689 -4.37 -16.12 -23.11
C ILE A 689 -5.70 -16.43 -22.41
N GLN A 690 -6.18 -17.68 -22.42
CA GLN A 690 -7.33 -18.10 -21.63
C GLN A 690 -7.08 -17.95 -20.12
N PHE A 691 -5.89 -18.31 -19.62
CA PHE A 691 -5.52 -18.05 -18.23
C PHE A 691 -5.47 -16.54 -17.92
N MET A 692 -4.95 -15.73 -18.83
CA MET A 692 -4.92 -14.27 -18.67
C MET A 692 -6.35 -13.71 -18.52
N LYS A 693 -7.26 -14.09 -19.43
CA LYS A 693 -8.67 -13.69 -19.38
C LYS A 693 -9.35 -14.17 -18.10
N ALA A 694 -9.12 -15.42 -17.70
CA ALA A 694 -9.66 -15.97 -16.46
C ALA A 694 -9.14 -15.21 -15.22
N SER A 695 -7.84 -14.92 -15.15
CA SER A 695 -7.22 -14.12 -14.08
C SER A 695 -7.89 -12.75 -13.96
N ILE A 696 -8.05 -12.03 -15.08
CA ILE A 696 -8.73 -10.73 -15.10
C ILE A 696 -10.18 -10.90 -14.62
N ARG A 697 -10.94 -11.82 -15.22
CA ARG A 697 -12.38 -12.00 -15.01
C ARG A 697 -12.73 -12.34 -13.56
N THR A 698 -11.96 -13.21 -12.92
CA THR A 698 -12.29 -13.74 -11.59
C THR A 698 -11.72 -12.90 -10.45
N ASN A 699 -10.48 -12.41 -10.60
CA ASN A 699 -9.77 -11.74 -9.51
C ASN A 699 -9.98 -10.21 -9.48
N SER A 700 -10.21 -9.55 -10.62
CA SER A 700 -10.42 -8.09 -10.66
C SER A 700 -11.66 -7.59 -9.89
N PRO A 701 -12.86 -8.20 -10.03
CA PRO A 701 -14.02 -7.80 -9.23
C PRO A 701 -13.90 -8.19 -7.75
N LEU A 702 -13.11 -9.23 -7.43
CA LEU A 702 -12.90 -9.65 -6.06
C LEU A 702 -11.91 -8.74 -5.32
N PHE A 703 -10.74 -8.48 -5.91
CA PHE A 703 -9.62 -7.80 -5.23
C PHE A 703 -9.46 -6.32 -5.60
N ASN A 704 -10.57 -5.59 -5.70
CA ASN A 704 -10.55 -4.13 -5.82
C ASN A 704 -10.93 -3.44 -4.51
N THR A 705 -10.30 -2.30 -4.26
CA THR A 705 -10.51 -1.53 -3.04
C THR A 705 -11.88 -0.83 -2.98
N ASP A 706 -12.54 -0.55 -4.11
CA ASP A 706 -13.89 0.02 -4.12
C ASP A 706 -14.89 -0.94 -3.44
N ARG A 707 -14.84 -2.23 -3.77
CA ARG A 707 -15.58 -3.30 -3.09
C ARG A 707 -15.21 -3.38 -1.62
N MET A 708 -13.92 -3.39 -1.31
CA MET A 708 -13.42 -3.48 0.08
C MET A 708 -13.94 -2.34 0.95
N VAL A 709 -13.90 -1.11 0.44
CA VAL A 709 -14.37 0.08 1.17
C VAL A 709 -15.89 0.06 1.28
N ALA A 710 -16.62 -0.39 0.25
CA ALA A 710 -18.05 -0.61 0.35
C ALA A 710 -18.41 -1.67 1.42
N ASP A 711 -17.63 -2.75 1.54
CA ASP A 711 -17.75 -3.73 2.62
C ASP A 711 -17.53 -3.10 4.00
N TYR A 712 -16.52 -2.24 4.16
CA TYR A 712 -16.31 -1.50 5.41
C TYR A 712 -17.52 -0.63 5.75
N VAL A 713 -18.07 0.09 4.78
CA VAL A 713 -19.27 0.92 4.99
C VAL A 713 -20.45 0.05 5.45
N ALA A 714 -20.72 -1.04 4.74
CA ALA A 714 -21.86 -1.92 4.97
C ALA A 714 -21.78 -2.71 6.28
N LYS A 715 -20.58 -3.18 6.64
CA LYS A 715 -20.37 -4.14 7.75
C LYS A 715 -19.82 -3.49 9.00
N VAL A 716 -19.09 -2.37 8.86
CA VAL A 716 -18.26 -1.82 9.95
C VAL A 716 -18.62 -0.37 10.28
N TYR A 717 -18.74 0.55 9.32
CA TYR A 717 -18.98 1.96 9.61
C TYR A 717 -20.46 2.25 9.89
N ALA A 718 -21.36 1.70 9.06
CA ALA A 718 -22.81 1.90 9.17
C ALA A 718 -23.58 0.57 9.03
N PRO A 719 -23.37 -0.40 9.95
CA PRO A 719 -24.02 -1.70 9.89
C PRO A 719 -25.54 -1.60 9.88
N GLY A 720 -26.20 -2.40 9.02
CA GLY A 720 -27.66 -2.40 8.84
C GLY A 720 -28.17 -1.47 7.74
N THR A 721 -27.31 -0.63 7.17
CA THR A 721 -27.61 0.13 5.96
C THR A 721 -27.60 -0.81 4.74
N PRO A 722 -28.65 -0.84 3.90
CA PRO A 722 -28.62 -1.62 2.65
C PRO A 722 -27.53 -1.06 1.73
N VAL A 723 -26.55 -1.89 1.37
CA VAL A 723 -25.47 -1.51 0.45
C VAL A 723 -25.49 -2.43 -0.76
N GLU A 724 -25.94 -1.92 -1.90
CA GLU A 724 -25.81 -2.62 -3.18
C GLU A 724 -24.42 -2.36 -3.77
N THR A 725 -23.54 -3.37 -3.67
CA THR A 725 -22.17 -3.33 -4.19
C THR A 725 -22.11 -3.32 -5.72
N ALA A 726 -23.16 -3.74 -6.41
CA ALA A 726 -23.20 -3.75 -7.88
C ALA A 726 -23.34 -2.34 -8.48
N GLN A 727 -23.93 -1.38 -7.75
CA GLN A 727 -24.16 0.00 -8.21
C GLN A 727 -23.27 1.02 -7.49
N ILE A 728 -22.00 0.64 -7.28
CA ILE A 728 -21.03 1.46 -6.53
C ILE A 728 -20.80 2.84 -7.16
N ARG A 729 -21.15 3.09 -8.44
CA ARG A 729 -21.33 4.44 -8.97
C ARG A 729 -22.56 4.48 -9.88
N ALA A 730 -23.40 5.50 -9.72
CA ALA A 730 -24.43 5.79 -10.71
C ALA A 730 -23.73 6.15 -12.03
N SER A 731 -24.34 5.78 -13.15
CA SER A 731 -23.87 6.19 -14.47
C SER A 731 -23.68 7.69 -14.49
N THR A 732 -22.48 8.16 -14.81
CA THR A 732 -22.28 9.50 -15.36
C THR A 732 -22.93 9.47 -16.74
N LEU A 733 -24.26 9.63 -16.77
CA LEU A 733 -25.03 9.83 -18.00
C LEU A 733 -24.95 11.31 -18.35
N ALA A 734 -24.03 11.64 -19.27
CA ALA A 734 -24.24 12.43 -20.48
C ALA A 734 -22.89 12.77 -21.12
#